data_AF-A0A8H5HQQ2-F1
#
_entry.id   AF-A0A8H5HQQ2-F1
#
_cell.length_a   1.000
_cell.length_b   1.000
_cell.length_c   1.000
_cell.angle_alpha   90.00
_cell.angle_beta   90.00
_cell.angle_gamma   90.00
#
_symmetry.space_group_name_H-M   'P 1'
#
loop_
_entity.id
_entity.type
_entity.pdbx_description
1 polymer ?
#
loop_
_entity_poly.entity_id
_entity_poly.type
_entity_poly.pdbx_seq_one_letter_code
_entity_poly.pdbx_strand_id
1 'polypeptide(L)'
;MYDLHKVAGLLLSVASIAKGQSVAPFSTSGVALSSTLTSISVESSITLPSTAASTPSATSAVSTAASTPSATSAVSTAASTPSATSAVSALSSGLPATITAAPTFTSTAPSGSDHPFPPVGSVPRDYSPQGLEKLWDIVGPVEVPPITTTVIPQTPVVLPSPPPPLYPSFFAVEPKDILPNLKFPKGFAFGVDSAAYQVEGAVKEEGKGPNMWDWASRQPGAITDNSTADVVDLHYFLYKEDAARIAALGVNAYSFSISWSRIFPFGAADSPVNQQGLAHYADVIATYLKFNINPVVTLFHWDLPLALNAYYGGFTSPNVINDFVHYAKTVFTAYNGSVHTWYTFNEPQVYCAQIGGYPFNLTFAPGINVTNAQFQCSYNLLKAHAGAVNAFREMHITGEIAFKSADYVGMPWRSNNTEDAEAVERHAAFGIGVFADPVYTTGDWPQILKDTLSPDILPRFSAEDSKEILGWHLKFNYIRRLTFSSPRLSNVGTADFFAMDAYRTYWNAAPPEGIDACANNMSDPLWPSCNLEVLFDFNTGWASGPASDPLTPWLQATPQFVRPSFIQYHKRWPSPKIIFSEFGFTQPFEGVRTPSEIFQITEDPERTNYYMTYLGELLLSIHEDGLPVTGAFAWAITDNAEWNSGLSARNAILDSKEYAAIPPLKHFEVPVMFAKTAITFLSVAALASSALAAPVNPATQSLNRRYASFDGWNGISSLSGFDNFYGSDNFSGEISSEVSVSVEEQEEVVVCHSLSVEIIQQKLLVLQEMAKRIITEQICEVETQTIVFQQYISSSTHFVDDIMHTSDLSAGYDSSIVSHYGDLIGSDGSLSTSDLGFSGSDVGQSYVVPSGSNWNPSTSPASVQSAFNAAQSAA
;
A
#
# COMPACT_ATOMS: atom_id res chain seq x y z
N MET A 1 12.15 -59.90 6.52
CA MET A 1 11.31 -61.02 6.05
C MET A 1 10.16 -61.17 7.04
N TYR A 2 8.92 -61.27 6.56
CA TYR A 2 7.65 -61.27 7.33
C TYR A 2 7.39 -59.95 8.11
N ASP A 3 6.36 -59.11 7.88
CA ASP A 3 5.17 -59.04 6.99
C ASP A 3 3.78 -59.35 7.60
N LEU A 4 2.76 -58.64 7.08
CA LEU A 4 1.27 -58.70 7.21
C LEU A 4 0.49 -58.08 8.42
N HIS A 5 -0.24 -56.99 8.09
CA HIS A 5 -1.67 -56.66 8.41
C HIS A 5 -2.03 -56.10 9.82
N LYS A 6 -2.99 -55.17 10.06
CA LYS A 6 -4.34 -54.76 9.48
C LYS A 6 -5.51 -55.70 9.89
N VAL A 7 -6.76 -55.28 10.23
CA VAL A 7 -7.43 -53.95 10.33
C VAL A 7 -8.78 -54.04 11.15
N ALA A 8 -9.23 -52.93 11.77
CA ALA A 8 -10.60 -52.55 12.25
C ALA A 8 -11.46 -53.45 13.20
N GLY A 9 -12.43 -52.84 13.92
CA GLY A 9 -13.55 -53.55 14.58
C GLY A 9 -14.34 -52.83 15.69
N LEU A 10 -15.55 -52.34 15.36
CA LEU A 10 -16.59 -51.68 16.18
C LEU A 10 -17.06 -52.43 17.48
N LEU A 11 -17.55 -51.70 18.51
CA LEU A 11 -18.87 -51.95 19.19
C LEU A 11 -19.25 -50.93 20.31
N LEU A 12 -20.42 -51.10 20.94
CA LEU A 12 -21.23 -50.03 21.56
C LEU A 12 -21.83 -50.39 22.96
N SER A 13 -22.07 -49.35 23.78
CA SER A 13 -23.06 -49.26 24.89
C SER A 13 -22.89 -50.04 26.22
N VAL A 14 -22.96 -49.30 27.33
CA VAL A 14 -23.81 -49.52 28.54
C VAL A 14 -24.19 -48.12 29.07
N ALA A 15 -25.30 -47.95 29.80
CA ALA A 15 -25.85 -46.64 30.17
C ALA A 15 -26.20 -46.46 31.66
N SER A 16 -26.22 -45.18 32.08
CA SER A 16 -27.06 -44.56 33.13
C SER A 16 -27.02 -45.06 34.59
N ILE A 17 -26.52 -44.20 35.48
CA ILE A 17 -27.10 -43.94 36.81
C ILE A 17 -27.23 -42.41 36.98
N ALA A 18 -28.22 -41.94 37.73
CA ALA A 18 -28.63 -40.53 37.78
C ALA A 18 -28.79 -39.98 39.22
N LYS A 19 -28.94 -38.65 39.31
CA LYS A 19 -29.13 -37.80 40.52
C LYS A 19 -27.84 -37.59 41.35
N GLY A 20 -27.63 -36.43 41.97
CA GLY A 20 -28.40 -35.18 41.88
C GLY A 20 -28.15 -34.25 43.08
N GLN A 21 -28.58 -32.98 42.96
CA GLN A 21 -28.41 -31.89 43.94
C GLN A 21 -26.94 -31.47 44.17
N SER A 22 -26.58 -30.29 44.69
CA SER A 22 -27.14 -28.92 44.82
C SER A 22 -26.29 -28.23 45.92
N VAL A 23 -26.48 -26.93 46.15
CA VAL A 23 -25.93 -26.14 47.28
C VAL A 23 -24.44 -25.77 47.18
N ALA A 24 -24.21 -24.54 46.73
CA ALA A 24 -23.18 -23.63 47.27
C ALA A 24 -23.85 -22.71 48.32
N PRO A 25 -23.15 -21.79 49.02
CA PRO A 25 -21.70 -21.47 49.02
C PRO A 25 -21.07 -21.47 50.43
N PHE A 26 -19.77 -21.17 50.53
CA PHE A 26 -19.21 -20.47 51.70
C PHE A 26 -17.99 -19.61 51.29
N SER A 27 -17.59 -18.69 52.18
CA SER A 27 -16.79 -17.50 51.85
C SER A 27 -15.45 -17.40 52.62
N THR A 28 -14.78 -16.25 52.43
CA THR A 28 -13.89 -15.55 53.39
C THR A 28 -12.49 -16.11 53.70
N SER A 29 -11.49 -15.39 53.15
CA SER A 29 -10.42 -14.70 53.91
C SER A 29 -9.22 -15.47 54.50
N GLY A 30 -8.09 -15.43 53.77
CA GLY A 30 -7.00 -14.49 54.11
C GLY A 30 -5.72 -14.97 54.84
N VAL A 31 -4.69 -14.10 54.75
CA VAL A 31 -3.48 -13.97 55.62
C VAL A 31 -2.32 -14.99 55.46
N ALA A 32 -1.50 -14.78 54.41
CA ALA A 32 -0.11 -14.30 54.46
C ALA A 32 1.09 -15.06 55.12
N LEU A 33 2.29 -14.69 54.60
CA LEU A 33 3.65 -14.65 55.19
C LEU A 33 4.60 -15.89 55.20
N SER A 34 5.86 -15.60 54.80
CA SER A 34 7.14 -16.25 55.16
C SER A 34 7.43 -17.72 54.72
N SER A 35 8.69 -18.15 54.52
CA SER A 35 9.96 -17.44 54.19
C SER A 35 11.11 -18.43 53.88
N THR A 36 12.15 -17.96 53.19
CA THR A 36 13.59 -18.33 53.32
C THR A 36 14.14 -19.76 53.07
N LEU A 37 15.21 -19.77 52.27
CA LEU A 37 16.49 -20.52 52.40
C LEU A 37 16.68 -21.93 51.80
N THR A 38 17.86 -22.07 51.20
CA THR A 38 18.57 -23.24 50.63
C THR A 38 19.02 -24.24 51.73
N SER A 39 19.21 -25.56 51.51
CA SER A 39 20.39 -26.12 50.79
C SER A 39 20.52 -27.67 50.85
N ILE A 40 21.11 -28.28 49.82
CA ILE A 40 22.03 -29.48 49.82
C ILE A 40 21.50 -30.90 50.21
N SER A 41 21.52 -31.81 49.21
CA SER A 41 22.04 -33.21 49.08
C SER A 41 22.05 -34.23 50.27
N VAL A 42 22.02 -35.58 50.08
CA VAL A 42 23.11 -36.47 49.57
C VAL A 42 22.67 -37.98 49.40
N GLU A 43 23.39 -38.77 48.56
CA GLU A 43 23.48 -40.28 48.39
C GLU A 43 22.26 -41.09 47.79
N SER A 44 22.36 -42.32 47.22
CA SER A 44 23.43 -43.07 46.48
C SER A 44 22.95 -44.44 45.86
N SER A 45 23.88 -45.41 45.63
CA SER A 45 23.79 -46.81 45.12
C SER A 45 23.55 -47.04 43.60
N ILE A 46 24.53 -47.46 42.75
CA ILE A 46 25.26 -48.78 42.57
C ILE A 46 24.51 -49.71 41.59
N THR A 47 25.05 -50.23 40.46
CA THR A 47 26.28 -51.06 40.27
C THR A 47 26.96 -50.90 38.86
N LEU A 48 28.17 -51.45 38.71
CA LEU A 48 29.04 -51.57 37.50
C LEU A 48 28.95 -53.00 36.85
N PRO A 49 29.69 -53.43 35.78
CA PRO A 49 30.98 -52.95 35.18
C PRO A 49 30.96 -52.86 33.61
N SER A 50 32.01 -52.72 32.76
CA SER A 50 33.40 -52.16 32.67
C SER A 50 33.84 -52.24 31.16
N THR A 51 35.05 -51.97 30.60
CA THR A 51 36.46 -51.68 30.99
C THR A 51 37.18 -50.77 29.94
N ALA A 52 38.27 -50.09 30.34
CA ALA A 52 39.58 -49.87 29.66
C ALA A 52 39.71 -49.58 28.14
N ALA A 53 40.56 -48.66 27.65
CA ALA A 53 41.45 -47.59 28.20
C ALA A 53 41.89 -46.65 27.02
N SER A 54 42.90 -45.75 27.00
CA SER A 54 44.01 -45.34 27.89
C SER A 54 44.51 -43.90 27.56
N THR A 55 45.44 -43.35 28.35
CA THR A 55 46.03 -41.98 28.28
C THR A 55 47.55 -42.04 28.66
N PRO A 56 48.34 -40.95 28.94
CA PRO A 56 48.18 -39.47 28.88
C PRO A 56 49.19 -38.82 27.89
N SER A 57 49.82 -37.62 27.97
CA SER A 57 50.07 -36.51 28.95
C SER A 57 50.68 -35.30 28.17
N ALA A 58 51.03 -34.10 28.69
CA ALA A 58 50.54 -33.19 29.75
C ALA A 58 51.54 -32.00 29.90
N THR A 59 51.10 -30.78 30.27
CA THR A 59 51.91 -29.60 30.78
C THR A 59 52.96 -28.95 29.84
N SER A 60 53.38 -27.66 29.92
CA SER A 60 52.98 -26.49 30.75
C SER A 60 53.52 -25.12 30.24
N ALA A 61 52.69 -24.06 30.36
CA ALA A 61 52.97 -22.70 30.91
C ALA A 61 54.10 -21.73 30.42
N VAL A 62 53.67 -20.47 30.13
CA VAL A 62 54.22 -19.13 30.55
C VAL A 62 55.34 -18.38 29.76
N SER A 63 54.94 -17.21 29.19
CA SER A 63 55.62 -15.90 28.95
C SER A 63 56.98 -15.81 28.18
N THR A 64 57.47 -14.66 27.66
CA THR A 64 57.18 -13.21 27.87
C THR A 64 57.64 -12.32 26.68
N ALA A 65 57.01 -11.14 26.49
CA ALA A 65 57.54 -9.85 25.99
C ALA A 65 58.24 -9.66 24.59
N ALA A 66 57.61 -8.79 23.77
CA ALA A 66 58.15 -7.67 22.96
C ALA A 66 59.54 -7.73 22.27
N SER A 67 59.69 -7.36 20.99
CA SER A 67 59.72 -5.94 20.55
C SER A 67 59.87 -5.75 19.02
N THR A 68 59.51 -4.57 18.50
CA THR A 68 59.67 -4.11 17.10
C THR A 68 61.06 -3.55 16.79
N PRO A 69 61.47 -3.50 15.50
CA PRO A 69 61.60 -2.18 14.85
C PRO A 69 61.10 -2.14 13.38
N SER A 70 61.11 -0.95 12.77
CA SER A 70 60.39 -0.59 11.54
C SER A 70 61.29 -0.24 10.33
N ALA A 71 60.73 -0.42 9.12
CA ALA A 71 61.04 0.32 7.87
C ALA A 71 62.47 0.12 7.26
N THR A 72 62.80 0.55 6.02
CA THR A 72 62.13 1.46 5.06
C THR A 72 62.45 1.10 3.59
N SER A 73 61.52 1.37 2.68
CA SER A 73 61.69 1.80 1.25
C SER A 73 62.84 1.30 0.34
N ALA A 74 62.47 0.86 -0.87
CA ALA A 74 63.03 1.39 -2.14
C ALA A 74 62.11 1.06 -3.35
N VAL A 75 62.17 1.87 -4.42
CA VAL A 75 61.38 1.73 -5.66
C VAL A 75 62.30 1.40 -6.85
N SER A 76 61.82 0.62 -7.81
CA SER A 76 62.34 0.61 -9.20
C SER A 76 61.25 0.23 -10.22
N THR A 77 61.41 0.64 -11.47
CA THR A 77 60.36 0.63 -12.52
C THR A 77 60.89 0.18 -13.89
N ALA A 78 60.14 -0.71 -14.58
CA ALA A 78 60.10 -0.99 -16.03
C ALA A 78 59.06 -2.13 -16.25
N ALA A 79 58.16 -2.19 -17.25
CA ALA A 79 58.24 -1.97 -18.70
C ALA A 79 59.05 -3.06 -19.46
N SER A 80 58.59 -3.69 -20.55
CA SER A 80 57.26 -3.69 -21.22
C SER A 80 57.19 -4.69 -22.41
N THR A 81 56.13 -5.53 -22.50
CA THR A 81 55.55 -6.12 -23.76
C THR A 81 56.43 -7.01 -24.68
N PRO A 82 55.91 -7.66 -25.77
CA PRO A 82 54.65 -8.43 -25.94
C PRO A 82 54.82 -9.78 -26.71
N SER A 83 53.78 -10.65 -26.71
CA SER A 83 53.34 -11.58 -27.79
C SER A 83 52.12 -12.39 -27.28
N ALA A 84 50.94 -12.44 -27.91
CA ALA A 84 50.56 -13.05 -29.21
C ALA A 84 50.82 -14.58 -29.22
N THR A 85 49.87 -15.51 -29.34
CA THR A 85 48.47 -15.55 -29.87
C THR A 85 47.64 -16.58 -29.04
N SER A 86 46.36 -16.94 -29.23
CA SER A 86 45.38 -16.77 -30.33
C SER A 86 43.95 -16.67 -29.75
N ALA A 87 42.99 -16.12 -30.48
CA ALA A 87 41.58 -16.06 -30.07
C ALA A 87 40.66 -16.82 -31.05
N VAL A 88 39.65 -17.52 -30.52
CA VAL A 88 38.46 -17.97 -31.26
C VAL A 88 37.23 -17.64 -30.41
N SER A 89 36.27 -16.97 -31.05
CA SER A 89 35.09 -16.33 -30.48
C SER A 89 34.06 -17.25 -29.83
N ALA A 90 33.46 -16.77 -28.75
CA ALA A 90 32.04 -16.93 -28.47
C ALA A 90 31.49 -15.58 -27.95
N LEU A 91 30.50 -15.00 -28.64
CA LEU A 91 29.83 -13.76 -28.25
C LEU A 91 28.47 -14.11 -27.66
N SER A 92 28.31 -13.94 -26.35
CA SER A 92 27.02 -13.89 -25.68
C SER A 92 26.73 -12.44 -25.28
N SER A 93 25.76 -11.81 -25.92
CA SER A 93 25.32 -10.45 -25.59
C SER A 93 24.67 -10.42 -24.20
N GLY A 94 25.32 -9.78 -23.24
CA GLY A 94 24.73 -9.54 -21.92
C GLY A 94 23.65 -8.46 -21.98
N LEU A 95 22.44 -8.79 -21.52
CA LEU A 95 21.45 -7.80 -21.10
C LEU A 95 21.66 -7.53 -19.59
N PRO A 96 21.60 -6.27 -19.14
CA PRO A 96 21.77 -5.96 -17.72
C PRO A 96 20.49 -6.33 -16.96
N ALA A 97 20.56 -7.37 -16.13
CA ALA A 97 19.54 -7.60 -15.11
C ALA A 97 19.68 -6.52 -14.03
N THR A 98 18.73 -5.59 -13.96
CA THR A 98 18.72 -4.53 -12.93
C THR A 98 18.31 -5.15 -11.60
N ILE A 99 19.30 -5.51 -10.78
CA ILE A 99 19.07 -6.15 -9.47
C ILE A 99 18.46 -5.13 -8.50
N THR A 100 17.13 -5.09 -8.42
CA THR A 100 16.38 -4.43 -7.36
C THR A 100 16.24 -5.37 -6.16
N ALA A 101 17.35 -5.59 -5.46
CA ALA A 101 17.26 -6.05 -4.07
C ALA A 101 16.57 -4.96 -3.25
N ALA A 102 15.74 -5.35 -2.27
CA ALA A 102 15.24 -4.40 -1.27
C ALA A 102 16.44 -3.67 -0.62
N PRO A 103 16.36 -2.35 -0.40
CA PRO A 103 17.54 -1.55 -0.07
C PRO A 103 18.08 -1.92 1.32
N THR A 104 19.12 -2.74 1.34
CA THR A 104 19.92 -3.03 2.53
C THR A 104 20.70 -1.77 2.92
N PHE A 105 20.05 -0.86 3.64
CA PHE A 105 20.63 0.38 4.15
C PHE A 105 21.68 0.09 5.24
N THR A 106 22.85 -0.42 4.85
CA THR A 106 24.07 -0.43 5.67
C THR A 106 24.65 0.99 5.78
N SER A 107 23.82 1.93 6.21
CA SER A 107 24.23 3.30 6.52
C SER A 107 25.11 3.27 7.76
N THR A 108 26.41 3.44 7.58
CA THR A 108 27.32 3.77 8.68
C THR A 108 26.93 5.15 9.19
N ALA A 109 26.36 5.22 10.40
CA ALA A 109 25.77 6.41 10.99
C ALA A 109 26.62 7.69 10.74
N PRO A 110 26.07 8.72 10.09
CA PRO A 110 26.79 9.97 9.82
C PRO A 110 27.31 10.61 11.12
N SER A 111 28.61 10.95 11.14
CA SER A 111 29.26 11.53 12.31
C SER A 111 28.89 13.01 12.48
N GLY A 112 27.68 13.29 12.95
CA GLY A 112 27.19 14.66 13.11
C GLY A 112 25.70 14.81 13.48
N SER A 113 25.11 13.90 14.26
CA SER A 113 23.78 14.14 14.83
C SER A 113 23.85 15.11 16.01
N ASP A 114 23.16 16.26 15.92
CA ASP A 114 23.05 17.21 17.03
C ASP A 114 22.23 16.64 18.20
N HIS A 115 21.33 15.69 17.93
CA HIS A 115 20.46 15.02 18.89
C HIS A 115 20.66 13.48 18.89
N PRO A 116 21.78 12.97 19.42
CA PRO A 116 22.04 11.53 19.52
C PRO A 116 21.16 10.86 20.58
N PHE A 117 20.74 9.61 20.33
CA PHE A 117 19.94 8.86 21.31
C PHE A 117 20.73 8.60 22.61
N PRO A 118 20.15 8.82 23.80
CA PRO A 118 20.82 8.49 25.05
C PRO A 118 20.99 6.97 25.22
N PRO A 119 22.03 6.48 25.91
CA PRO A 119 22.21 5.05 26.16
C PRO A 119 20.97 4.43 26.81
N VAL A 120 20.49 3.31 26.26
CA VAL A 120 19.28 2.62 26.74
C VAL A 120 19.42 2.27 28.22
N GLY A 121 18.45 2.68 29.03
CA GLY A 121 18.43 2.56 30.49
C GLY A 121 19.09 3.70 31.26
N SER A 122 19.66 4.72 30.59
CA SER A 122 20.24 5.90 31.26
C SER A 122 19.22 7.00 31.60
N VAL A 123 18.08 7.04 30.93
CA VAL A 123 17.02 8.03 31.18
C VAL A 123 16.18 7.58 32.38
N PRO A 124 16.03 8.40 33.44
CA PRO A 124 15.26 8.01 34.63
C PRO A 124 13.75 8.02 34.36
N ARG A 125 13.00 7.17 35.07
CA ARG A 125 11.53 7.21 35.16
C ARG A 125 11.06 8.40 36.00
N ASP A 126 11.20 9.58 35.44
CA ASP A 126 10.71 10.85 35.95
C ASP A 126 9.38 11.19 35.25
N TYR A 127 8.25 10.94 35.91
CA TYR A 127 6.92 11.18 35.34
C TYR A 127 6.36 12.58 35.66
N SER A 128 7.23 13.53 36.01
CA SER A 128 6.87 14.94 36.16
C SER A 128 6.80 15.66 34.79
N PRO A 129 6.19 16.85 34.70
CA PRO A 129 6.30 17.68 33.50
C PRO A 129 7.75 17.98 33.11
N GLN A 130 8.66 18.11 34.08
CA GLN A 130 10.09 18.28 33.83
C GLN A 130 10.76 17.00 33.31
N GLY A 131 10.20 15.83 33.60
CA GLY A 131 10.59 14.57 32.97
C GLY A 131 10.10 14.45 31.54
N LEU A 132 8.90 14.95 31.24
CA LEU A 132 8.36 14.99 29.87
C LEU A 132 9.17 15.94 28.97
N GLU A 133 9.53 17.12 29.48
CA GLU A 133 10.38 18.06 28.73
C GLU A 133 11.76 17.46 28.42
N LYS A 134 12.37 16.69 29.35
CA LYS A 134 13.64 15.97 29.07
C LYS A 134 13.53 14.92 27.97
N LEU A 135 12.34 14.38 27.70
CA LEU A 135 12.11 13.49 26.57
C LEU A 135 12.00 14.29 25.27
N TRP A 136 11.40 15.48 25.31
CA TRP A 136 11.41 16.42 24.19
C TRP A 136 12.80 17.01 23.91
N ASP A 137 13.67 17.17 24.93
CA ASP A 137 15.08 17.57 24.74
C ASP A 137 15.88 16.54 23.91
N ILE A 138 15.50 15.26 23.97
CA ILE A 138 16.09 14.19 23.12
C ILE A 138 15.67 14.37 21.66
N VAL A 139 14.41 14.73 21.41
CA VAL A 139 13.90 15.04 20.06
C VAL A 139 14.53 16.32 19.51
N GLY A 140 14.65 17.36 20.34
CA GLY A 140 15.01 18.71 19.92
C GLY A 140 13.79 19.56 19.55
N PRO A 141 13.99 20.68 18.83
CA PRO A 141 12.92 21.60 18.44
C PRO A 141 11.85 20.93 17.57
N VAL A 142 10.59 21.31 17.79
CA VAL A 142 9.43 20.95 16.97
C VAL A 142 8.76 22.19 16.39
N GLU A 143 8.17 22.07 15.21
CA GLU A 143 7.35 23.13 14.63
C GLU A 143 6.04 23.31 15.41
N VAL A 144 5.56 24.55 15.50
CA VAL A 144 4.30 24.90 16.17
C VAL A 144 3.19 24.92 15.12
N PRO A 145 2.07 24.20 15.32
CA PRO A 145 1.03 24.10 14.30
C PRO A 145 0.38 25.48 14.03
N PRO A 146 0.08 25.82 12.76
CA PRO A 146 -0.49 27.11 12.36
C PRO A 146 -1.91 27.36 12.88
N ILE A 147 -2.58 26.32 13.37
CA ILE A 147 -3.83 26.38 14.14
C ILE A 147 -3.71 25.53 15.40
N THR A 148 -4.31 25.98 16.49
CA THR A 148 -4.31 25.29 17.81
C THR A 148 -5.72 25.08 18.37
N THR A 149 -6.73 25.12 17.49
CA THR A 149 -8.15 24.98 17.85
C THR A 149 -8.86 24.13 16.82
N THR A 150 -9.63 23.13 17.26
CA THR A 150 -10.38 22.25 16.37
C THR A 150 -11.37 23.03 15.50
N VAL A 151 -11.30 22.82 14.19
CA VAL A 151 -12.17 23.48 13.19
C VAL A 151 -13.57 22.87 13.22
N ILE A 152 -14.58 23.66 12.84
CA ILE A 152 -15.97 23.24 12.74
C ILE A 152 -16.41 23.30 11.27
N PRO A 153 -16.81 22.16 10.67
CA PRO A 153 -17.02 22.05 9.24
C PRO A 153 -18.15 22.92 8.71
N GLN A 154 -17.95 23.46 7.51
CA GLN A 154 -19.04 24.03 6.73
C GLN A 154 -19.75 22.90 5.99
N THR A 155 -21.04 22.72 6.25
CA THR A 155 -21.83 21.60 5.70
C THR A 155 -23.06 22.11 4.93
N PRO A 156 -23.45 21.46 3.81
CA PRO A 156 -22.82 20.28 3.20
C PRO A 156 -21.46 20.60 2.56
N VAL A 157 -20.52 19.64 2.63
CA VAL A 157 -19.30 19.67 1.82
C VAL A 157 -19.70 19.44 0.36
N VAL A 158 -19.13 20.24 -0.54
CA VAL A 158 -19.35 20.13 -1.99
C VAL A 158 -18.14 19.42 -2.59
N LEU A 159 -18.34 18.22 -3.12
CA LEU A 159 -17.29 17.50 -3.87
C LEU A 159 -16.98 18.23 -5.19
N PRO A 160 -15.78 18.01 -5.77
CA PRO A 160 -15.47 18.40 -7.14
C PRO A 160 -16.54 17.91 -8.14
N SER A 161 -16.72 18.65 -9.23
CA SER A 161 -17.56 18.19 -10.33
C SER A 161 -16.91 17.00 -11.04
N PRO A 162 -17.70 16.04 -11.57
CA PRO A 162 -17.16 14.96 -12.40
C PRO A 162 -16.42 15.54 -13.63
N PRO A 163 -15.48 14.77 -14.22
CA PRO A 163 -14.73 15.23 -15.39
C PRO A 163 -15.66 15.62 -16.54
N PRO A 164 -15.28 16.62 -17.37
CA PRO A 164 -16.14 17.15 -18.42
C PRO A 164 -16.46 16.10 -19.49
N PRO A 165 -17.56 16.21 -20.26
CA PRO A 165 -17.94 15.20 -21.28
C PRO A 165 -16.96 15.01 -22.46
N LEU A 166 -15.88 15.79 -22.53
CA LEU A 166 -14.77 15.61 -23.48
C LEU A 166 -13.57 14.88 -22.87
N TYR A 167 -13.60 14.62 -21.55
CA TYR A 167 -12.61 13.79 -20.87
C TYR A 167 -12.76 12.34 -21.35
N PRO A 168 -11.69 11.66 -21.80
CA PRO A 168 -11.83 10.31 -22.33
C PRO A 168 -12.27 9.33 -21.24
N SER A 169 -13.45 8.74 -21.40
CA SER A 169 -14.08 7.88 -20.38
C SER A 169 -13.31 6.59 -20.05
N PHE A 170 -12.22 6.29 -20.76
CA PHE A 170 -11.31 5.20 -20.43
C PHE A 170 -10.25 5.56 -19.38
N PHE A 171 -9.98 6.87 -19.14
CA PHE A 171 -9.14 7.31 -18.02
C PHE A 171 -9.92 7.33 -16.69
N ALA A 172 -11.24 7.53 -16.75
CA ALA A 172 -12.13 7.55 -15.59
C ALA A 172 -13.42 6.77 -15.89
N VAL A 173 -13.30 5.44 -16.00
CA VAL A 173 -14.45 4.55 -16.26
C VAL A 173 -15.39 4.55 -15.04
N GLU A 174 -16.67 4.84 -15.25
CA GLU A 174 -17.62 4.86 -14.13
C GLU A 174 -17.77 3.46 -13.48
N PRO A 175 -17.78 3.36 -12.14
CA PRO A 175 -17.92 2.06 -11.44
C PRO A 175 -19.18 1.27 -11.78
N LYS A 176 -20.21 1.91 -12.33
CA LYS A 176 -21.44 1.25 -12.79
C LYS A 176 -21.21 0.39 -14.05
N ASP A 177 -20.22 0.73 -14.87
CA ASP A 177 -19.96 0.11 -16.17
C ASP A 177 -18.92 -1.03 -16.05
N ILE A 178 -18.15 -1.05 -14.95
CA ILE A 178 -17.27 -2.15 -14.55
C ILE A 178 -18.08 -3.14 -13.69
N LEU A 179 -18.25 -4.36 -14.20
CA LEU A 179 -18.99 -5.45 -13.54
C LEU A 179 -20.43 -5.07 -13.08
N PRO A 180 -21.28 -4.46 -13.95
CA PRO A 180 -22.57 -3.82 -13.63
C PRO A 180 -23.58 -4.67 -12.81
N ASN A 181 -23.45 -5.99 -12.84
CA ASN A 181 -24.35 -6.93 -12.19
C ASN A 181 -23.91 -7.35 -10.78
N LEU A 182 -22.69 -6.98 -10.34
CA LEU A 182 -22.12 -7.36 -9.05
C LEU A 182 -22.18 -6.20 -8.06
N LYS A 183 -22.26 -6.53 -6.75
CA LYS A 183 -22.33 -5.56 -5.65
C LYS A 183 -21.63 -6.13 -4.40
N PHE A 184 -20.96 -5.28 -3.62
CA PHE A 184 -20.41 -5.72 -2.33
C PHE A 184 -21.52 -6.24 -1.38
N PRO A 185 -21.22 -7.21 -0.51
CA PRO A 185 -22.18 -7.75 0.46
C PRO A 185 -22.88 -6.67 1.32
N LYS A 186 -24.11 -6.92 1.73
CA LYS A 186 -24.84 -5.99 2.61
C LYS A 186 -24.10 -5.87 3.96
N GLY A 187 -23.68 -4.65 4.29
CA GLY A 187 -22.89 -4.37 5.50
C GLY A 187 -21.38 -4.48 5.32
N PHE A 188 -20.89 -4.55 4.07
CA PHE A 188 -19.47 -4.43 3.75
C PHE A 188 -18.94 -3.07 4.20
N ALA A 189 -17.81 -3.07 4.93
CA ALA A 189 -17.13 -1.87 5.38
C ALA A 189 -16.31 -1.28 4.22
N PHE A 190 -16.84 -0.25 3.57
CA PHE A 190 -16.17 0.46 2.48
C PHE A 190 -15.68 1.78 3.02
N GLY A 191 -14.36 1.99 3.06
CA GLY A 191 -13.75 3.03 3.87
C GLY A 191 -12.40 3.52 3.37
N VAL A 192 -11.80 4.36 4.20
CA VAL A 192 -10.44 4.93 4.05
C VAL A 192 -9.69 4.75 5.37
N ASP A 193 -8.36 4.73 5.34
CA ASP A 193 -7.50 4.53 6.51
C ASP A 193 -6.54 5.72 6.73
N SER A 194 -5.96 5.81 7.93
CA SER A 194 -4.90 6.75 8.30
C SER A 194 -4.10 6.28 9.54
N ALA A 195 -2.97 6.93 9.81
CA ALA A 195 -2.17 6.67 11.00
C ALA A 195 -1.90 7.96 11.79
N ALA A 196 -2.04 7.90 13.11
CA ALA A 196 -1.89 9.03 14.02
C ALA A 196 -0.62 9.86 13.76
N TYR A 197 0.56 9.22 13.67
CA TYR A 197 1.81 9.93 13.38
C TYR A 197 1.81 10.60 12.01
N GLN A 198 1.19 9.97 11.01
CA GLN A 198 1.26 10.41 9.63
C GLN A 198 0.30 11.58 9.33
N VAL A 199 -0.87 11.66 9.99
CA VAL A 199 -1.90 12.70 9.74
C VAL A 199 -2.19 13.68 10.89
N GLU A 200 -1.93 13.36 12.17
CA GLU A 200 -2.37 14.25 13.27
C GLU A 200 -1.57 15.54 13.36
N GLY A 201 -0.25 15.44 13.29
CA GLY A 201 0.66 16.51 13.70
C GLY A 201 0.43 16.91 15.15
N ALA A 202 0.57 18.21 15.43
CA ALA A 202 0.37 18.80 16.76
C ALA A 202 1.17 18.04 17.84
N VAL A 203 2.42 17.69 17.52
CA VAL A 203 3.14 16.57 18.16
C VAL A 203 3.45 16.77 19.63
N LYS A 204 3.45 18.01 20.13
CA LYS A 204 3.66 18.38 21.54
C LYS A 204 2.41 19.00 22.21
N GLU A 205 1.29 19.07 21.50
CA GLU A 205 0.05 19.66 22.03
C GLU A 205 -0.66 18.75 23.04
N GLU A 206 -1.42 19.39 23.94
CA GLU A 206 -2.30 18.75 24.94
C GLU A 206 -1.65 17.58 25.73
N GLY A 207 -0.36 17.72 26.04
CA GLY A 207 0.39 16.78 26.85
C GLY A 207 0.85 15.51 26.14
N LYS A 208 0.79 15.42 24.80
CA LYS A 208 1.42 14.32 24.05
C LYS A 208 2.93 14.21 24.38
N GLY A 209 3.39 12.98 24.59
CA GLY A 209 4.82 12.67 24.68
C GLY A 209 5.44 12.37 23.32
N PRO A 210 6.78 12.41 23.23
CA PRO A 210 7.46 12.05 22.00
C PRO A 210 7.37 10.53 21.75
N ASN A 211 7.15 10.14 20.50
CA ASN A 211 7.33 8.79 20.01
C ASN A 211 8.71 8.64 19.34
N MET A 212 9.06 7.42 18.92
CA MET A 212 10.36 7.15 18.29
C MET A 212 10.53 7.90 16.96
N TRP A 213 9.45 8.08 16.19
CA TRP A 213 9.49 8.78 14.91
C TRP A 213 9.68 10.31 15.04
N ASP A 214 9.15 10.92 16.10
CA ASP A 214 9.41 12.33 16.45
C ASP A 214 10.94 12.59 16.52
N TRP A 215 11.74 11.64 17.05
CA TRP A 215 13.22 11.70 17.04
C TRP A 215 13.87 11.16 15.77
N ALA A 216 13.39 10.02 15.24
CA ALA A 216 14.02 9.33 14.11
C ALA A 216 13.99 10.18 12.83
N SER A 217 12.91 10.93 12.60
CA SER A 217 12.79 11.85 11.46
C SER A 217 13.87 12.93 11.40
N ARG A 218 14.45 13.27 12.55
CA ARG A 218 15.50 14.29 12.70
C ARG A 218 16.93 13.74 12.56
N GLN A 219 17.09 12.44 12.31
CA GLN A 219 18.42 11.83 12.17
C GLN A 219 18.94 11.95 10.73
N PRO A 220 20.24 12.28 10.53
CA PRO A 220 20.78 12.55 9.18
C PRO A 220 20.56 11.39 8.19
N GLY A 221 19.78 11.65 7.14
CA GLY A 221 19.46 10.66 6.10
C GLY A 221 18.42 9.60 6.49
N ALA A 222 17.64 9.82 7.57
CA ALA A 222 16.52 8.94 7.93
C ALA A 222 15.24 9.19 7.10
N ILE A 223 15.04 10.43 6.64
CA ILE A 223 13.89 10.85 5.81
C ILE A 223 14.42 11.41 4.49
N THR A 224 13.84 10.99 3.37
CA THR A 224 14.35 11.27 2.02
C THR A 224 14.33 12.76 1.66
N ASP A 225 13.30 13.50 2.09
CA ASP A 225 13.17 14.95 1.88
C ASP A 225 13.56 15.80 3.10
N ASN A 226 13.97 15.16 4.21
CA ASN A 226 14.27 15.78 5.52
C ASN A 226 13.04 16.45 6.20
N SER A 227 11.82 16.08 5.85
CA SER A 227 10.62 16.52 6.57
C SER A 227 10.46 15.87 7.95
N THR A 228 9.63 16.48 8.81
CA THR A 228 9.16 15.92 10.08
C THR A 228 7.64 15.88 10.09
N ALA A 229 7.05 14.99 10.89
CA ALA A 229 5.59 14.92 11.03
C ALA A 229 5.03 15.88 12.11
N ASP A 230 5.72 17.00 12.39
CA ASP A 230 5.32 17.92 13.47
C ASP A 230 3.94 18.56 13.23
N VAL A 231 3.63 18.80 11.95
CA VAL A 231 2.46 19.55 11.45
C VAL A 231 1.57 18.68 10.55
N VAL A 232 2.13 18.11 9.48
CA VAL A 232 1.44 17.30 8.47
C VAL A 232 0.11 17.92 8.00
N ASP A 233 -0.93 17.10 7.78
CA ASP A 233 -2.30 17.48 7.44
C ASP A 233 -3.09 18.11 8.62
N LEU A 234 -2.51 18.17 9.82
CA LEU A 234 -3.15 18.71 11.04
C LEU A 234 -4.50 18.07 11.40
N HIS A 235 -4.68 16.77 11.12
CA HIS A 235 -5.91 16.03 11.44
C HIS A 235 -6.30 16.18 12.92
N TYR A 236 -5.34 16.40 13.84
CA TYR A 236 -5.61 16.69 15.25
C TYR A 236 -6.60 17.85 15.47
N PHE A 237 -6.54 18.87 14.61
CA PHE A 237 -7.44 20.02 14.62
C PHE A 237 -8.47 20.00 13.46
N LEU A 238 -8.22 19.23 12.40
CA LEU A 238 -9.07 19.21 11.20
C LEU A 238 -10.03 18.02 11.08
N TYR A 239 -9.94 16.99 11.95
CA TYR A 239 -10.75 15.75 11.84
C TYR A 239 -12.27 15.94 11.71
N LYS A 240 -12.83 17.10 12.10
CA LYS A 240 -14.27 17.41 11.90
C LYS A 240 -14.59 17.89 10.49
N GLU A 241 -13.65 18.55 9.83
CA GLU A 241 -13.68 18.85 8.39
C GLU A 241 -13.48 17.56 7.60
N ASP A 242 -12.50 16.75 7.97
CA ASP A 242 -12.17 15.52 7.26
C ASP A 242 -13.27 14.47 7.42
N ALA A 243 -13.88 14.33 8.60
CA ALA A 243 -15.09 13.51 8.77
C ALA A 243 -16.27 13.98 7.90
N ALA A 244 -16.39 15.29 7.63
CA ALA A 244 -17.41 15.82 6.72
C ALA A 244 -17.07 15.55 5.24
N ARG A 245 -15.79 15.57 4.86
CA ARG A 245 -15.30 15.17 3.53
C ARG A 245 -15.48 13.67 3.28
N ILE A 246 -15.04 12.83 4.21
CA ILE A 246 -15.21 11.37 4.20
C ILE A 246 -16.71 11.01 4.08
N ALA A 247 -17.59 11.72 4.79
CA ALA A 247 -19.03 11.54 4.66
C ALA A 247 -19.56 11.93 3.27
N ALA A 248 -19.02 12.97 2.65
CA ALA A 248 -19.40 13.41 1.32
C ALA A 248 -18.96 12.43 0.21
N LEU A 249 -17.81 11.76 0.37
CA LEU A 249 -17.36 10.66 -0.49
C LEU A 249 -18.30 9.43 -0.46
N GLY A 250 -19.22 9.34 0.51
CA GLY A 250 -20.21 8.26 0.61
C GLY A 250 -19.66 6.93 1.16
N VAL A 251 -18.42 6.92 1.66
CA VAL A 251 -17.85 5.77 2.39
C VAL A 251 -18.51 5.61 3.77
N ASN A 252 -18.51 4.39 4.30
CA ASN A 252 -19.26 4.01 5.50
C ASN A 252 -18.39 3.63 6.71
N ALA A 253 -17.06 3.62 6.55
CA ALA A 253 -16.11 3.32 7.61
C ALA A 253 -14.85 4.20 7.52
N TYR A 254 -14.24 4.49 8.65
CA TYR A 254 -12.94 5.15 8.76
C TYR A 254 -12.06 4.31 9.68
N SER A 255 -10.93 3.85 9.15
CA SER A 255 -9.87 3.26 9.95
C SER A 255 -8.87 4.35 10.34
N PHE A 256 -8.38 4.29 11.57
CA PHE A 256 -7.34 5.18 12.08
C PHE A 256 -6.61 4.50 13.23
N SER A 257 -5.38 4.95 13.51
CA SER A 257 -4.67 4.55 14.74
C SER A 257 -4.82 5.55 15.87
N ILE A 258 -4.63 5.08 17.11
CA ILE A 258 -4.54 5.92 18.30
C ILE A 258 -3.07 6.04 18.67
N SER A 259 -2.55 7.26 18.79
CA SER A 259 -1.17 7.45 19.24
C SER A 259 -1.00 7.08 20.71
N TRP A 260 -0.16 6.07 20.97
CA TRP A 260 0.13 5.60 22.33
C TRP A 260 0.75 6.73 23.17
N SER A 261 1.66 7.52 22.59
CA SER A 261 2.30 8.63 23.32
C SER A 261 1.36 9.82 23.59
N ARG A 262 0.19 9.88 22.93
CA ARG A 262 -0.86 10.85 23.27
C ARG A 262 -1.71 10.39 24.48
N ILE A 263 -1.87 9.08 24.69
CA ILE A 263 -2.61 8.50 25.85
C ILE A 263 -1.72 8.31 27.08
N PHE A 264 -0.51 7.78 26.90
CA PHE A 264 0.52 7.63 27.94
C PHE A 264 1.79 8.36 27.47
N PRO A 265 2.06 9.60 27.94
CA PRO A 265 3.20 10.39 27.46
C PRO A 265 4.58 9.75 27.72
N PHE A 266 4.66 8.81 28.67
CA PHE A 266 5.85 8.00 28.97
C PHE A 266 5.71 6.53 28.54
N GLY A 267 4.60 6.16 27.87
CA GLY A 267 4.23 4.81 27.44
C GLY A 267 3.91 3.79 28.55
N ALA A 268 4.58 3.88 29.70
CA ALA A 268 4.64 2.82 30.70
C ALA A 268 3.38 2.69 31.57
N ALA A 269 3.07 1.46 32.00
CA ALA A 269 1.90 1.10 32.81
C ALA A 269 1.86 1.71 34.21
N ASP A 270 3.00 2.20 34.71
CA ASP A 270 3.15 2.93 35.98
C ASP A 270 3.15 4.46 35.80
N SER A 271 2.98 4.97 34.58
CA SER A 271 2.96 6.39 34.25
C SER A 271 1.55 6.98 34.19
N PRO A 272 1.38 8.31 34.34
CA PRO A 272 0.06 8.96 34.32
C PRO A 272 -0.62 8.90 32.94
N VAL A 273 -1.92 8.58 32.94
CA VAL A 273 -2.79 8.65 31.74
C VAL A 273 -3.11 10.11 31.41
N ASN A 274 -2.82 10.54 30.18
CA ASN A 274 -3.25 11.83 29.67
C ASN A 274 -4.76 11.83 29.39
N GLN A 275 -5.52 12.58 30.18
CA GLN A 275 -6.98 12.70 30.00
C GLN A 275 -7.36 13.55 28.78
N GLN A 276 -6.49 14.47 28.32
CA GLN A 276 -6.77 15.25 27.10
C GLN A 276 -6.66 14.36 25.86
N GLY A 277 -5.62 13.52 25.78
CA GLY A 277 -5.50 12.50 24.74
C GLY A 277 -6.71 11.56 24.68
N LEU A 278 -7.22 11.09 25.83
CA LEU A 278 -8.45 10.28 25.86
C LEU A 278 -9.69 11.07 25.39
N ALA A 279 -9.80 12.35 25.76
CA ALA A 279 -10.91 13.21 25.35
C ALA A 279 -10.88 13.54 23.85
N HIS A 280 -9.68 13.69 23.26
CA HIS A 280 -9.51 13.91 21.83
C HIS A 280 -10.13 12.77 21.02
N TYR A 281 -9.65 11.53 21.17
CA TYR A 281 -10.19 10.42 20.36
C TYR A 281 -11.65 10.11 20.69
N ALA A 282 -12.15 10.44 21.89
CA ALA A 282 -13.58 10.37 22.19
C ALA A 282 -14.42 11.30 21.29
N ASP A 283 -13.97 12.53 21.06
CA ASP A 283 -14.64 13.50 20.18
C ASP A 283 -14.42 13.18 18.68
N VAL A 284 -13.26 12.61 18.31
CA VAL A 284 -13.02 12.00 16.98
C VAL A 284 -14.04 10.90 16.70
N ILE A 285 -14.11 9.88 17.57
CA ILE A 285 -15.03 8.74 17.45
C ILE A 285 -16.50 9.22 17.42
N ALA A 286 -16.88 10.13 18.32
CA ALA A 286 -18.24 10.69 18.35
C ALA A 286 -18.56 11.51 17.08
N THR A 287 -17.58 12.19 16.49
CA THR A 287 -17.74 12.95 15.24
C THR A 287 -17.97 12.01 14.05
N TYR A 288 -17.16 10.97 13.88
CA TYR A 288 -17.36 9.99 12.80
C TYR A 288 -18.72 9.27 12.91
N LEU A 289 -19.09 8.81 14.12
CA LEU A 289 -20.40 8.20 14.37
C LEU A 289 -21.56 9.16 14.06
N LYS A 290 -21.43 10.46 14.35
CA LYS A 290 -22.43 11.48 14.01
C LYS A 290 -22.63 11.64 12.50
N PHE A 291 -21.59 11.39 11.70
CA PHE A 291 -21.67 11.36 10.24
C PHE A 291 -22.12 9.99 9.67
N ASN A 292 -22.42 9.01 10.53
CA ASN A 292 -22.73 7.60 10.19
C ASN A 292 -21.54 6.81 9.63
N ILE A 293 -20.32 7.26 9.91
CA ILE A 293 -19.08 6.58 9.55
C ILE A 293 -18.69 5.67 10.72
N ASN A 294 -18.48 4.37 10.44
CA ASN A 294 -18.11 3.40 11.46
C ASN A 294 -16.61 3.51 11.80
N PRO A 295 -16.22 3.78 13.07
CA PRO A 295 -14.83 3.84 13.46
C PRO A 295 -14.21 2.43 13.58
N VAL A 296 -13.07 2.25 12.95
CA VAL A 296 -12.19 1.08 13.05
C VAL A 296 -10.87 1.55 13.65
N VAL A 297 -10.36 0.87 14.69
CA VAL A 297 -9.27 1.42 15.51
C VAL A 297 -8.08 0.49 15.60
N THR A 298 -6.91 1.00 15.18
CA THR A 298 -5.60 0.38 15.39
C THR A 298 -4.95 0.92 16.66
N LEU A 299 -4.63 0.04 17.62
CA LEU A 299 -4.02 0.45 18.89
C LEU A 299 -2.59 0.96 18.73
N PHE A 300 -1.85 0.45 17.76
CA PHE A 300 -0.45 0.82 17.53
C PHE A 300 -0.12 0.80 16.05
N HIS A 301 0.32 1.94 15.53
CA HIS A 301 0.82 2.09 14.17
C HIS A 301 2.22 2.72 14.24
N TRP A 302 3.18 1.90 14.69
CA TRP A 302 4.63 2.13 14.70
C TRP A 302 5.14 3.27 15.62
N ASP A 303 4.25 4.09 16.18
CA ASP A 303 4.53 5.29 16.97
C ASP A 303 4.88 5.01 18.45
N LEU A 304 5.82 4.09 18.68
CA LEU A 304 6.24 3.67 20.03
C LEU A 304 6.73 4.85 20.89
N PRO A 305 6.19 5.09 22.11
CA PRO A 305 6.63 6.19 22.95
C PRO A 305 8.13 6.13 23.24
N LEU A 306 8.85 7.22 22.96
CA LEU A 306 10.32 7.31 22.97
C LEU A 306 10.91 6.89 24.33
N ALA A 307 10.17 7.18 25.40
CA ALA A 307 10.46 6.76 26.76
C ALA A 307 10.70 5.25 26.89
N LEU A 308 9.96 4.39 26.18
CA LEU A 308 10.10 2.93 26.30
C LEU A 308 11.40 2.41 25.66
N ASN A 309 11.83 3.02 24.57
CA ASN A 309 13.18 2.79 24.02
C ASN A 309 14.25 3.34 24.96
N ALA A 310 14.10 4.57 25.45
CA ALA A 310 15.05 5.19 26.37
C ALA A 310 15.20 4.43 27.71
N TYR A 311 14.14 3.78 28.20
CA TYR A 311 14.15 2.98 29.43
C TYR A 311 14.70 1.55 29.24
N TYR A 312 14.35 0.86 28.15
CA TYR A 312 14.70 -0.56 28.00
C TYR A 312 14.79 -1.10 26.56
N GLY A 313 14.72 -0.25 25.53
CA GLY A 313 14.82 -0.66 24.12
C GLY A 313 13.51 -1.09 23.45
N GLY A 314 12.37 -0.65 23.97
CA GLY A 314 11.08 -0.78 23.28
C GLY A 314 10.69 -2.23 23.00
N PHE A 315 10.20 -2.52 21.79
CA PHE A 315 9.78 -3.88 21.41
C PHE A 315 10.91 -4.91 21.34
N THR A 316 12.18 -4.52 21.40
CA THR A 316 13.29 -5.48 21.57
C THR A 316 13.41 -6.04 23.00
N SER A 317 12.62 -5.55 23.95
CA SER A 317 12.59 -6.00 25.35
C SER A 317 11.21 -6.53 25.77
N PRO A 318 11.12 -7.62 26.55
CA PRO A 318 9.84 -8.18 27.00
C PRO A 318 9.07 -7.29 27.98
N ASN A 319 9.70 -6.23 28.54
CA ASN A 319 9.04 -5.28 29.44
C ASN A 319 7.83 -4.59 28.78
N VAL A 320 7.93 -4.33 27.47
CA VAL A 320 6.91 -3.68 26.64
C VAL A 320 5.55 -4.39 26.67
N ILE A 321 5.53 -5.70 26.93
CA ILE A 321 4.31 -6.52 26.85
C ILE A 321 3.30 -6.05 27.90
N ASN A 322 3.75 -5.76 29.12
CA ASN A 322 2.87 -5.27 30.19
C ASN A 322 2.46 -3.81 29.97
N ASP A 323 3.38 -2.97 29.46
CA ASP A 323 3.11 -1.56 29.15
C ASP A 323 2.04 -1.46 28.04
N PHE A 324 2.18 -2.21 26.94
CA PHE A 324 1.20 -2.26 25.84
C PHE A 324 -0.14 -2.83 26.29
N VAL A 325 -0.17 -3.92 27.07
CA VAL A 325 -1.43 -4.52 27.55
C VAL A 325 -2.16 -3.57 28.52
N HIS A 326 -1.44 -2.78 29.32
CA HIS A 326 -2.06 -1.75 30.17
C HIS A 326 -2.65 -0.60 29.34
N TYR A 327 -1.92 -0.14 28.32
CA TYR A 327 -2.40 0.85 27.36
C TYR A 327 -3.65 0.36 26.62
N ALA A 328 -3.64 -0.86 26.06
CA ALA A 328 -4.78 -1.49 25.42
C ALA A 328 -5.99 -1.58 26.36
N LYS A 329 -5.81 -2.03 27.61
CA LYS A 329 -6.87 -2.04 28.64
C LYS A 329 -7.46 -0.64 28.89
N THR A 330 -6.65 0.41 28.84
CA THR A 330 -7.09 1.80 29.04
C THR A 330 -7.93 2.29 27.85
N VAL A 331 -7.43 2.10 26.62
CA VAL A 331 -8.12 2.46 25.37
C VAL A 331 -9.44 1.70 25.21
N PHE A 332 -9.44 0.39 25.44
CA PHE A 332 -10.66 -0.43 25.42
C PHE A 332 -11.69 0.06 26.45
N THR A 333 -11.26 0.45 27.65
CA THR A 333 -12.17 0.98 28.68
C THR A 333 -12.82 2.30 28.24
N ALA A 334 -12.06 3.16 27.56
CA ALA A 334 -12.54 4.48 27.14
C ALA A 334 -13.58 4.44 26.01
N TYR A 335 -13.45 3.50 25.05
CA TYR A 335 -14.26 3.50 23.81
C TYR A 335 -15.12 2.24 23.59
N ASN A 336 -15.25 1.36 24.60
CA ASN A 336 -16.15 0.20 24.55
C ASN A 336 -17.58 0.62 24.17
N GLY A 337 -18.22 -0.11 23.26
CA GLY A 337 -19.55 0.20 22.74
C GLY A 337 -19.62 1.29 21.67
N SER A 338 -18.56 2.09 21.46
CA SER A 338 -18.48 3.08 20.37
C SER A 338 -17.65 2.58 19.17
N VAL A 339 -16.70 1.67 19.42
CA VAL A 339 -15.83 1.05 18.41
C VAL A 339 -16.09 -0.45 18.40
N HIS A 340 -16.17 -1.05 17.20
CA HIS A 340 -16.57 -2.45 17.02
C HIS A 340 -15.60 -3.31 16.22
N THR A 341 -14.67 -2.72 15.46
CA THR A 341 -13.58 -3.46 14.79
C THR A 341 -12.25 -2.88 15.27
N TRP A 342 -11.36 -3.75 15.73
CA TRP A 342 -10.11 -3.38 16.40
C TRP A 342 -8.91 -4.12 15.81
N TYR A 343 -7.77 -3.43 15.77
CA TYR A 343 -6.48 -4.01 15.44
C TYR A 343 -5.49 -3.77 16.58
N THR A 344 -4.72 -4.77 16.99
CA THR A 344 -3.64 -4.55 17.98
C THR A 344 -2.45 -3.83 17.36
N PHE A 345 -2.10 -4.17 16.12
CA PHE A 345 -0.89 -3.70 15.42
C PHE A 345 -1.16 -3.53 13.92
N ASN A 346 -0.60 -2.47 13.33
CA ASN A 346 -0.37 -2.34 11.89
C ASN A 346 0.93 -3.07 11.50
N GLU A 347 0.91 -3.81 10.39
CA GLU A 347 2.06 -4.47 9.74
C GLU A 347 3.22 -4.88 10.69
N PRO A 348 3.00 -5.75 11.69
CA PRO A 348 3.97 -5.95 12.76
C PRO A 348 5.31 -6.54 12.26
N GLN A 349 5.32 -7.23 11.11
CA GLN A 349 6.52 -7.67 10.41
C GLN A 349 7.37 -6.53 9.84
N VAL A 350 6.74 -5.51 9.25
CA VAL A 350 7.42 -4.37 8.61
C VAL A 350 8.02 -3.48 9.69
N TYR A 351 7.27 -3.21 10.75
CA TYR A 351 7.76 -2.55 11.95
C TYR A 351 8.97 -3.25 12.59
N CYS A 352 8.92 -4.58 12.75
CA CYS A 352 10.05 -5.32 13.31
C CYS A 352 11.27 -5.37 12.37
N ALA A 353 11.08 -5.36 11.04
CA ALA A 353 12.18 -5.24 10.09
C ALA A 353 12.82 -3.85 10.15
N GLN A 354 12.01 -2.79 10.18
CA GLN A 354 12.43 -1.39 10.30
C GLN A 354 13.26 -1.12 11.57
N ILE A 355 12.92 -1.76 12.70
CA ILE A 355 13.72 -1.72 13.93
C ILE A 355 15.19 -2.15 13.70
N GLY A 356 15.46 -3.07 12.76
CA GLY A 356 16.82 -3.46 12.39
C GLY A 356 17.62 -2.39 11.64
N GLY A 357 16.94 -1.43 11.02
CA GLY A 357 17.52 -0.35 10.22
C GLY A 357 17.96 0.87 11.03
N TYR A 358 18.73 1.75 10.38
CA TYR A 358 19.06 3.08 10.91
C TYR A 358 17.81 4.00 10.81
N PRO A 359 17.53 4.86 11.80
CA PRO A 359 18.27 5.08 13.05
C PRO A 359 17.78 4.22 14.23
N PHE A 360 16.71 3.43 14.06
CA PHE A 360 16.06 2.65 15.12
C PHE A 360 16.99 1.66 15.82
N ASN A 361 17.95 1.09 15.07
CA ASN A 361 18.95 0.14 15.56
C ASN A 361 19.94 0.72 16.59
N LEU A 362 19.98 2.04 16.77
CA LEU A 362 20.70 2.69 17.86
C LEU A 362 20.01 2.52 19.23
N THR A 363 18.79 1.98 19.26
CA THR A 363 17.91 1.98 20.44
C THR A 363 17.60 0.58 20.99
N PHE A 364 18.39 -0.44 20.62
CA PHE A 364 18.20 -1.82 21.05
C PHE A 364 18.35 -2.06 22.56
N ALA A 365 17.60 -3.03 23.08
CA ALA A 365 17.77 -3.59 24.41
C ALA A 365 19.17 -4.25 24.57
N PRO A 366 19.78 -4.21 25.76
CA PRO A 366 21.09 -4.83 26.00
C PRO A 366 21.13 -6.33 25.63
N GLY A 367 22.04 -6.69 24.72
CA GLY A 367 22.20 -8.06 24.19
C GLY A 367 21.53 -8.31 22.84
N ILE A 368 20.71 -7.38 22.34
CA ILE A 368 20.10 -7.43 21.01
C ILE A 368 20.99 -6.74 19.97
N ASN A 369 20.96 -7.23 18.74
CA ASN A 369 21.73 -6.74 17.60
C ASN A 369 20.91 -6.84 16.31
N VAL A 370 21.41 -6.27 15.20
CA VAL A 370 20.68 -6.17 13.92
C VAL A 370 20.20 -7.52 13.37
N THR A 371 20.90 -8.64 13.67
CA THR A 371 20.55 -9.98 13.19
C THR A 371 19.40 -10.62 13.96
N ASN A 372 19.17 -10.27 15.22
CA ASN A 372 18.10 -10.85 16.05
C ASN A 372 17.00 -9.86 16.51
N ALA A 373 17.18 -8.56 16.26
CA ALA A 373 16.22 -7.52 16.66
C ALA A 373 14.81 -7.73 16.07
N GLN A 374 14.69 -8.07 14.79
CA GLN A 374 13.40 -8.32 14.13
C GLN A 374 12.64 -9.48 14.77
N PHE A 375 13.31 -10.60 15.05
CA PHE A 375 12.69 -11.79 15.62
C PHE A 375 12.40 -11.64 17.12
N GLN A 376 13.25 -10.93 17.86
CA GLN A 376 12.98 -10.57 19.25
C GLN A 376 11.80 -9.59 19.37
N CYS A 377 11.70 -8.62 18.45
CA CYS A 377 10.54 -7.74 18.29
C CYS A 377 9.27 -8.56 18.00
N SER A 378 9.33 -9.48 17.03
CA SER A 378 8.18 -10.30 16.64
C SER A 378 7.68 -11.20 17.77
N TYR A 379 8.61 -11.78 18.54
CA TYR A 379 8.32 -12.58 19.74
C TYR A 379 7.58 -11.77 20.80
N ASN A 380 8.04 -10.53 21.05
CA ASN A 380 7.40 -9.64 22.04
C ASN A 380 6.05 -9.11 21.54
N LEU A 381 5.91 -8.78 20.25
CA LEU A 381 4.64 -8.35 19.65
C LEU A 381 3.59 -9.46 19.67
N LEU A 382 3.93 -10.71 19.34
CA LEU A 382 2.97 -11.83 19.39
C LEU A 382 2.42 -12.04 20.80
N LYS A 383 3.27 -11.91 21.82
CA LYS A 383 2.85 -11.96 23.24
C LYS A 383 2.03 -10.74 23.65
N ALA A 384 2.36 -9.54 23.16
CA ALA A 384 1.60 -8.32 23.40
C ALA A 384 0.20 -8.35 22.73
N HIS A 385 0.10 -8.89 21.51
CA HIS A 385 -1.15 -9.16 20.80
C HIS A 385 -2.02 -10.13 21.61
N ALA A 386 -1.47 -11.30 21.98
CA ALA A 386 -2.18 -12.29 22.79
C ALA A 386 -2.67 -11.69 24.13
N GLY A 387 -1.82 -10.96 24.84
CA GLY A 387 -2.18 -10.29 26.09
C GLY A 387 -3.29 -9.24 25.92
N ALA A 388 -3.26 -8.45 24.85
CA ALA A 388 -4.28 -7.44 24.56
C ALA A 388 -5.61 -8.07 24.15
N VAL A 389 -5.60 -9.17 23.39
CA VAL A 389 -6.84 -9.87 23.02
C VAL A 389 -7.43 -10.62 24.21
N ASN A 390 -6.59 -11.24 25.05
CA ASN A 390 -7.05 -11.84 26.30
C ASN A 390 -7.72 -10.79 27.19
N ALA A 391 -7.12 -9.60 27.32
CA ALA A 391 -7.72 -8.44 27.98
C ALA A 391 -9.08 -8.03 27.39
N PHE A 392 -9.20 -7.95 26.06
CA PHE A 392 -10.44 -7.64 25.35
C PHE A 392 -11.56 -8.63 25.73
N ARG A 393 -11.26 -9.94 25.80
CA ARG A 393 -12.24 -10.96 26.23
C ARG A 393 -12.55 -10.90 27.72
N GLU A 394 -11.54 -10.72 28.59
CA GLU A 394 -11.70 -10.60 30.04
C GLU A 394 -12.61 -9.45 30.43
N MET A 395 -12.43 -8.29 29.79
CA MET A 395 -13.19 -7.06 30.04
C MET A 395 -14.56 -7.04 29.36
N HIS A 396 -14.87 -8.05 28.55
CA HIS A 396 -16.11 -8.17 27.76
C HIS A 396 -16.34 -6.96 26.84
N ILE A 397 -15.28 -6.54 26.13
CA ILE A 397 -15.35 -5.47 25.13
C ILE A 397 -16.23 -5.94 23.96
N THR A 398 -17.08 -5.04 23.45
CA THR A 398 -17.98 -5.33 22.33
C THR A 398 -17.27 -5.15 21.00
N GLY A 399 -17.38 -6.15 20.13
CA GLY A 399 -16.81 -6.10 18.78
C GLY A 399 -15.90 -7.29 18.49
N GLU A 400 -15.08 -7.10 17.47
CA GLU A 400 -14.11 -8.07 16.94
C GLU A 400 -12.71 -7.46 16.90
N ILE A 401 -11.68 -8.27 17.11
CA ILE A 401 -10.28 -7.85 17.17
C ILE A 401 -9.35 -8.78 16.39
N ALA A 402 -8.36 -8.20 15.70
CA ALA A 402 -7.31 -8.89 14.96
C ALA A 402 -5.98 -8.09 15.00
N PHE A 403 -5.11 -8.31 14.04
CA PHE A 403 -4.02 -7.43 13.65
C PHE A 403 -4.00 -7.34 12.12
N LYS A 404 -3.38 -6.30 11.54
CA LYS A 404 -3.24 -6.18 10.09
C LYS A 404 -1.93 -6.84 9.65
N SER A 405 -2.01 -7.84 8.79
CA SER A 405 -0.87 -8.38 8.06
C SER A 405 -0.61 -7.54 6.81
N ALA A 406 0.58 -7.62 6.25
CA ALA A 406 0.90 -7.07 4.93
C ALA A 406 1.83 -8.02 4.19
N ASP A 407 2.43 -7.51 3.11
CA ASP A 407 3.17 -8.32 2.13
C ASP A 407 2.24 -9.28 1.36
N TYR A 408 2.78 -10.28 0.67
CA TYR A 408 1.99 -11.08 -0.26
C TYR A 408 2.36 -12.57 -0.31
N VAL A 409 1.53 -13.36 -1.00
CA VAL A 409 1.87 -14.73 -1.38
C VAL A 409 2.11 -14.72 -2.89
N GLY A 410 3.38 -14.69 -3.28
CA GLY A 410 3.80 -14.51 -4.67
C GLY A 410 3.48 -15.69 -5.59
N MET A 411 3.80 -15.50 -6.86
CA MET A 411 3.75 -16.55 -7.88
C MET A 411 5.17 -17.03 -8.23
N PRO A 412 5.41 -18.32 -8.56
CA PRO A 412 6.72 -18.78 -9.01
C PRO A 412 7.13 -18.06 -10.30
N TRP A 413 8.34 -17.50 -10.36
CA TRP A 413 8.82 -16.73 -11.50
C TRP A 413 8.95 -17.57 -12.78
N ARG A 414 9.56 -18.76 -12.67
CA ARG A 414 9.67 -19.74 -13.76
C ARG A 414 8.50 -20.74 -13.64
N SER A 415 7.66 -20.81 -14.67
CA SER A 415 6.53 -21.76 -14.69
C SER A 415 6.99 -23.21 -14.51
N ASN A 416 6.31 -23.95 -13.63
CA ASN A 416 6.64 -25.33 -13.24
C ASN A 416 8.04 -25.53 -12.62
N ASN A 417 8.72 -24.48 -12.14
CA ASN A 417 9.95 -24.61 -11.37
C ASN A 417 9.66 -24.85 -9.88
N THR A 418 10.33 -25.83 -9.27
CA THR A 418 10.14 -26.21 -7.85
C THR A 418 10.88 -25.33 -6.87
N GLU A 419 12.01 -24.75 -7.27
CA GLU A 419 12.84 -23.86 -6.46
C GLU A 419 12.13 -22.52 -6.27
N ASP A 420 11.54 -21.98 -7.34
CA ASP A 420 10.73 -20.75 -7.29
C ASP A 420 9.43 -20.94 -6.51
N ALA A 421 8.85 -22.15 -6.57
CA ALA A 421 7.71 -22.51 -5.72
C ALA A 421 8.12 -22.58 -4.23
N GLU A 422 9.31 -23.07 -3.91
CA GLU A 422 9.85 -22.98 -2.54
C GLU A 422 10.15 -21.54 -2.14
N ALA A 423 10.69 -20.71 -3.04
CA ALA A 423 10.92 -19.28 -2.79
C ALA A 423 9.62 -18.52 -2.46
N VAL A 424 8.49 -18.87 -3.11
CA VAL A 424 7.15 -18.37 -2.74
C VAL A 424 6.77 -18.80 -1.32
N GLU A 425 6.98 -20.07 -0.94
CA GLU A 425 6.69 -20.55 0.42
C GLU A 425 7.58 -19.87 1.47
N ARG A 426 8.85 -19.61 1.16
CA ARG A 426 9.77 -18.89 2.04
C ARG A 426 9.37 -17.42 2.19
N HIS A 427 9.12 -16.71 1.10
CA HIS A 427 8.62 -15.33 1.13
C HIS A 427 7.34 -15.22 1.98
N ALA A 428 6.34 -16.08 1.70
CA ALA A 428 5.09 -16.12 2.47
C ALA A 428 5.30 -16.45 3.96
N ALA A 429 6.29 -17.28 4.32
CA ALA A 429 6.60 -17.63 5.70
C ALA A 429 7.34 -16.53 6.46
N PHE A 430 8.27 -15.81 5.82
CA PHE A 430 9.05 -14.73 6.44
C PHE A 430 8.30 -13.39 6.46
N GLY A 431 7.52 -13.07 5.43
CA GLY A 431 6.65 -11.89 5.38
C GLY A 431 5.41 -12.05 6.27
N ILE A 432 4.51 -12.96 5.92
CA ILE A 432 3.19 -13.06 6.56
C ILE A 432 3.19 -14.10 7.70
N GLY A 433 3.70 -15.29 7.43
CA GLY A 433 3.61 -16.46 8.32
C GLY A 433 4.26 -16.25 9.69
N VAL A 434 5.28 -15.39 9.78
CA VAL A 434 5.97 -15.04 11.04
C VAL A 434 5.02 -14.51 12.12
N PHE A 435 3.90 -13.86 11.75
CA PHE A 435 2.80 -13.56 12.69
C PHE A 435 1.57 -14.44 12.47
N ALA A 436 1.24 -14.77 11.22
CA ALA A 436 -0.01 -15.41 10.88
C ALA A 436 -0.08 -16.90 11.26
N ASP A 437 1.02 -17.66 11.17
CA ASP A 437 1.02 -19.07 11.62
C ASP A 437 0.80 -19.16 13.14
N PRO A 438 1.56 -18.44 14.01
CA PRO A 438 1.31 -18.42 15.44
C PRO A 438 -0.14 -18.08 15.84
N VAL A 439 -0.75 -17.07 15.21
CA VAL A 439 -2.09 -16.58 15.58
C VAL A 439 -3.22 -17.46 15.03
N TYR A 440 -3.19 -17.81 13.74
CA TYR A 440 -4.32 -18.44 13.06
C TYR A 440 -4.25 -19.98 13.04
N THR A 441 -3.05 -20.60 13.06
CA THR A 441 -2.90 -22.05 12.79
C THR A 441 -2.19 -22.85 13.89
N THR A 442 -0.95 -22.51 14.25
CA THR A 442 -0.03 -23.41 14.99
C THR A 442 0.20 -23.02 16.46
N GLY A 443 0.22 -21.73 16.80
CA GLY A 443 0.77 -21.25 18.08
C GLY A 443 2.30 -21.22 18.15
N ASP A 444 3.00 -21.45 17.03
CA ASP A 444 4.46 -21.49 16.95
C ASP A 444 4.92 -20.98 15.57
N TRP A 445 6.19 -20.61 15.43
CA TRP A 445 6.75 -20.10 14.18
C TRP A 445 6.53 -21.07 13.00
N PRO A 446 6.46 -20.57 11.75
CA PRO A 446 6.54 -21.41 10.55
C PRO A 446 7.76 -22.33 10.60
N GLN A 447 7.66 -23.54 10.08
CA GLN A 447 8.74 -24.52 10.17
C GLN A 447 10.01 -24.06 9.43
N ILE A 448 9.84 -23.42 8.26
CA ILE A 448 10.91 -22.78 7.47
C ILE A 448 11.77 -21.83 8.32
N LEU A 449 11.14 -21.02 9.19
CA LEU A 449 11.85 -20.08 10.07
C LEU A 449 12.65 -20.84 11.14
N LYS A 450 12.10 -21.91 11.72
CA LYS A 450 12.79 -22.72 12.75
C LYS A 450 13.92 -23.57 12.19
N ASP A 451 13.85 -23.95 10.92
CA ASP A 451 14.89 -24.71 10.23
C ASP A 451 16.03 -23.79 9.73
N THR A 452 15.71 -22.54 9.35
CA THR A 452 16.69 -21.53 8.91
C THR A 452 17.37 -20.80 10.08
N LEU A 453 16.65 -20.51 11.18
CA LEU A 453 17.12 -19.63 12.25
C LEU A 453 17.43 -20.37 13.55
N SER A 454 18.65 -20.18 14.07
CA SER A 454 19.05 -20.74 15.38
C SER A 454 18.20 -20.18 16.53
N PRO A 455 18.14 -20.85 17.70
CA PRO A 455 17.43 -20.34 18.88
C PRO A 455 17.96 -19.00 19.42
N ASP A 456 19.23 -18.65 19.13
CA ASP A 456 19.85 -17.38 19.53
C ASP A 456 19.41 -16.18 18.66
N ILE A 457 18.85 -16.49 17.48
CA ILE A 457 18.32 -15.51 16.52
C ILE A 457 16.80 -15.43 16.62
N LEU A 458 16.13 -16.58 16.64
CA LEU A 458 14.67 -16.71 16.71
C LEU A 458 14.26 -17.35 18.05
N PRO A 459 13.83 -16.54 19.05
CA PRO A 459 13.42 -17.04 20.36
C PRO A 459 12.28 -18.06 20.24
N ARG A 460 12.44 -19.23 20.85
CA ARG A 460 11.43 -20.31 20.79
C ARG A 460 10.38 -20.12 21.88
N PHE A 461 9.10 -20.24 21.54
CA PHE A 461 7.98 -20.15 22.47
C PHE A 461 8.00 -21.29 23.50
N SER A 462 7.58 -21.01 24.74
CA SER A 462 7.22 -22.07 25.68
C SER A 462 5.87 -22.70 25.30
N ALA A 463 5.59 -23.89 25.85
CA ALA A 463 4.29 -24.53 25.67
C ALA A 463 3.12 -23.69 26.23
N GLU A 464 3.40 -22.73 27.12
CA GLU A 464 2.43 -21.79 27.68
C GLU A 464 2.23 -20.60 26.74
N ASP A 465 3.32 -20.02 26.21
CA ASP A 465 3.25 -18.96 25.20
C ASP A 465 2.44 -19.40 23.97
N SER A 466 2.72 -20.60 23.44
CA SER A 466 1.96 -21.16 22.31
C SER A 466 0.47 -21.39 22.61
N LYS A 467 0.11 -21.64 23.87
CA LYS A 467 -1.30 -21.77 24.29
C LYS A 467 -1.98 -20.41 24.40
N GLU A 468 -1.27 -19.39 24.83
CA GLU A 468 -1.76 -18.02 24.93
C GLU A 468 -1.91 -17.39 23.54
N ILE A 469 -0.88 -17.48 22.70
CA ILE A 469 -0.87 -16.93 21.32
C ILE A 469 -1.93 -17.60 20.45
N LEU A 470 -2.14 -18.91 20.53
CA LEU A 470 -3.21 -19.60 19.78
C LEU A 470 -4.59 -19.54 20.48
N GLY A 471 -4.71 -18.85 21.62
CA GLY A 471 -5.95 -18.64 22.36
C GLY A 471 -6.62 -19.93 22.89
N TRP A 472 -5.84 -20.95 23.28
CA TRP A 472 -6.37 -22.26 23.71
C TRP A 472 -7.38 -22.20 24.85
N HIS A 473 -7.18 -21.30 25.82
CA HIS A 473 -8.12 -21.14 26.94
C HIS A 473 -9.43 -20.48 26.49
N LEU A 474 -9.40 -19.61 25.47
CA LEU A 474 -10.59 -19.07 24.82
C LEU A 474 -11.34 -20.18 24.07
N LYS A 475 -10.63 -20.96 23.25
CA LYS A 475 -11.15 -22.16 22.53
C LYS A 475 -11.89 -23.09 23.50
N PHE A 476 -11.26 -23.45 24.62
CA PHE A 476 -11.84 -24.33 25.62
C PHE A 476 -13.06 -23.73 26.35
N ASN A 477 -12.99 -22.45 26.76
CA ASN A 477 -14.09 -21.78 27.44
C ASN A 477 -15.32 -21.58 26.54
N TYR A 478 -15.13 -21.36 25.24
CA TYR A 478 -16.22 -21.31 24.26
C TYR A 478 -16.91 -22.68 24.12
N ILE A 479 -16.14 -23.74 23.87
CA ILE A 479 -16.65 -25.12 23.75
C ILE A 479 -17.47 -25.51 25.00
N ARG A 480 -16.98 -25.14 26.20
CA ARG A 480 -17.68 -25.43 27.47
C ARG A 480 -19.01 -24.66 27.66
N ARG A 481 -19.23 -23.54 26.94
CA ARG A 481 -20.48 -22.77 27.00
C ARG A 481 -21.56 -23.26 26.03
N LEU A 482 -21.23 -24.10 25.04
CA LEU A 482 -22.18 -24.61 24.05
C LEU A 482 -23.10 -25.70 24.61
N THR A 483 -24.15 -25.27 25.31
CA THR A 483 -25.41 -26.03 25.33
C THR A 483 -26.22 -25.65 24.09
N PHE A 484 -26.45 -26.63 23.21
CA PHE A 484 -27.33 -26.64 22.01
C PHE A 484 -27.81 -25.30 21.41
N SER A 485 -27.53 -25.10 20.11
CA SER A 485 -28.10 -24.08 19.17
C SER A 485 -27.29 -22.82 18.81
N SER A 486 -25.98 -22.96 18.52
CA SER A 486 -25.29 -21.98 17.65
C SER A 486 -24.21 -22.62 16.77
N PRO A 487 -24.22 -22.39 15.43
CA PRO A 487 -23.28 -23.00 14.49
C PRO A 487 -22.03 -22.15 14.21
N ARG A 488 -21.72 -21.12 15.02
CA ARG A 488 -20.55 -20.24 14.82
C ARG A 488 -19.23 -20.88 15.30
N LEU A 489 -18.94 -22.10 14.83
CA LEU A 489 -17.60 -22.69 14.96
C LEU A 489 -16.73 -22.28 13.78
N SER A 490 -15.86 -21.30 14.01
CA SER A 490 -14.74 -20.96 13.13
C SER A 490 -13.63 -20.32 13.97
N ASN A 491 -13.78 -19.04 14.31
CA ASN A 491 -12.77 -18.32 15.10
C ASN A 491 -13.12 -18.30 16.59
N VAL A 492 -12.27 -18.99 17.35
CA VAL A 492 -12.01 -18.70 18.76
C VAL A 492 -10.50 -18.76 18.91
N GLY A 493 -9.87 -17.67 19.32
CA GLY A 493 -8.42 -17.51 19.26
C GLY A 493 -8.04 -16.08 19.63
N THR A 494 -6.83 -15.67 19.30
CA THR A 494 -6.35 -14.28 19.47
C THR A 494 -6.75 -13.35 18.32
N ALA A 495 -7.32 -13.86 17.24
CA ALA A 495 -7.96 -13.06 16.20
C ALA A 495 -9.38 -13.56 15.87
N ASP A 496 -10.32 -12.63 15.66
CA ASP A 496 -11.69 -12.91 15.22
C ASP A 496 -11.82 -12.98 13.69
N PHE A 497 -10.93 -12.31 12.97
CA PHE A 497 -10.90 -12.22 11.51
C PHE A 497 -9.45 -12.08 11.01
N PHE A 498 -9.23 -12.20 9.70
CA PHE A 498 -7.95 -11.94 9.03
C PHE A 498 -8.01 -10.57 8.34
N ALA A 499 -6.90 -9.83 8.31
CA ALA A 499 -6.83 -8.53 7.65
C ALA A 499 -5.50 -8.40 6.92
N MET A 500 -5.53 -7.88 5.69
CA MET A 500 -4.35 -7.75 4.84
C MET A 500 -4.25 -6.40 4.15
N ASP A 501 -3.08 -5.81 4.27
CA ASP A 501 -2.61 -4.59 3.62
C ASP A 501 -1.96 -4.99 2.28
N ALA A 502 -2.79 -5.53 1.37
CA ALA A 502 -2.36 -6.24 0.15
C ALA A 502 -2.12 -5.30 -1.04
N TYR A 503 -1.28 -4.28 -0.84
CA TYR A 503 -0.95 -3.25 -1.84
C TYR A 503 -0.53 -3.78 -3.22
N ARG A 504 0.24 -4.87 -3.26
CA ARG A 504 0.89 -5.40 -4.48
C ARG A 504 1.17 -6.89 -4.36
N THR A 505 1.57 -7.53 -5.45
CA THR A 505 2.08 -8.91 -5.47
C THR A 505 3.04 -9.10 -6.64
N TYR A 506 4.13 -9.85 -6.43
CA TYR A 506 5.15 -10.12 -7.47
C TYR A 506 5.41 -11.60 -7.68
N TRP A 507 6.21 -11.88 -8.72
CA TRP A 507 6.86 -13.17 -8.84
C TRP A 507 7.95 -13.33 -7.77
N ASN A 508 8.17 -14.57 -7.34
CA ASN A 508 9.30 -14.94 -6.50
C ASN A 508 10.17 -15.99 -7.21
N ALA A 509 11.48 -15.83 -7.12
CA ALA A 509 12.48 -16.73 -7.68
C ALA A 509 13.42 -17.25 -6.59
N ALA A 510 13.97 -18.45 -6.80
CA ALA A 510 15.06 -18.95 -5.97
C ALA A 510 16.36 -18.17 -6.20
N PRO A 511 17.24 -18.06 -5.19
CA PRO A 511 18.57 -17.48 -5.35
C PRO A 511 19.42 -18.24 -6.40
N PRO A 512 20.28 -17.57 -7.19
CA PRO A 512 21.05 -18.22 -8.26
C PRO A 512 22.00 -19.33 -7.80
N GLU A 513 22.51 -19.24 -6.58
CA GLU A 513 23.34 -20.24 -5.90
C GLU A 513 22.54 -21.32 -5.15
N GLY A 514 21.21 -21.18 -5.08
CA GLY A 514 20.27 -22.12 -4.48
C GLY A 514 19.88 -21.79 -3.03
N ILE A 515 18.64 -22.13 -2.67
CA ILE A 515 18.05 -21.84 -1.36
C ILE A 515 18.91 -22.40 -0.21
N ASP A 516 19.38 -23.65 -0.32
CA ASP A 516 20.26 -24.26 0.69
C ASP A 516 21.57 -23.50 0.89
N ALA A 517 22.15 -22.93 -0.18
CA ALA A 517 23.42 -22.20 -0.09
C ALA A 517 23.23 -20.85 0.62
N CYS A 518 22.19 -20.09 0.26
CA CYS A 518 21.79 -18.87 0.97
C CYS A 518 21.43 -19.16 2.44
N ALA A 519 20.59 -20.17 2.71
CA ALA A 519 20.08 -20.45 4.06
C ALA A 519 21.19 -20.84 5.06
N ASN A 520 22.27 -21.48 4.58
CA ASN A 520 23.44 -21.81 5.38
C ASN A 520 24.49 -20.66 5.46
N ASN A 521 24.26 -19.53 4.78
CA ASN A 521 25.16 -18.38 4.73
C ASN A 521 24.52 -17.12 5.33
N MET A 522 24.73 -16.87 6.63
CA MET A 522 24.26 -15.64 7.30
C MET A 522 24.89 -14.33 6.76
N SER A 523 25.88 -14.41 5.85
CA SER A 523 26.45 -13.24 5.17
C SER A 523 25.87 -13.03 3.77
N ASP A 524 24.87 -13.82 3.37
CA ASP A 524 24.20 -13.67 2.09
C ASP A 524 23.24 -12.46 2.08
N PRO A 525 23.21 -11.63 1.03
CA PRO A 525 22.26 -10.51 0.96
C PRO A 525 20.78 -10.93 0.93
N LEU A 526 20.47 -12.20 0.63
CA LEU A 526 19.10 -12.72 0.63
C LEU A 526 18.75 -13.50 1.91
N TRP A 527 19.72 -13.72 2.81
CA TRP A 527 19.45 -14.38 4.10
C TRP A 527 18.63 -13.45 5.01
N PRO A 528 17.61 -13.95 5.75
CA PRO A 528 17.26 -15.37 5.93
C PRO A 528 16.17 -15.88 4.97
N SER A 529 15.46 -14.99 4.28
CA SER A 529 14.29 -15.36 3.48
C SER A 529 14.65 -16.22 2.28
N CYS A 530 15.82 -16.00 1.66
CA CYS A 530 16.37 -16.77 0.53
C CYS A 530 15.36 -16.92 -0.62
N ASN A 531 14.76 -15.79 -0.99
CA ASN A 531 13.92 -15.58 -2.16
C ASN A 531 14.38 -14.29 -2.86
N LEU A 532 14.12 -14.19 -4.15
CA LEU A 532 14.19 -12.94 -4.91
C LEU A 532 12.77 -12.51 -5.29
N GLU A 533 12.38 -11.30 -4.90
CA GLU A 533 11.21 -10.65 -5.49
C GLU A 533 11.56 -10.24 -6.93
N VAL A 534 10.72 -10.57 -7.91
CA VAL A 534 11.00 -10.27 -9.32
C VAL A 534 9.84 -9.50 -9.95
N LEU A 535 10.18 -8.33 -10.46
CA LEU A 535 9.22 -7.35 -10.99
C LEU A 535 8.86 -7.56 -12.47
N PHE A 536 9.46 -8.53 -13.17
CA PHE A 536 9.32 -8.74 -14.62
C PHE A 536 9.14 -10.22 -14.97
N ASP A 537 8.29 -10.56 -15.94
CA ASP A 537 8.07 -11.94 -16.40
C ASP A 537 9.34 -12.57 -16.98
N PHE A 538 9.59 -13.82 -16.62
CA PHE A 538 10.78 -14.60 -17.00
C PHE A 538 10.95 -14.77 -18.53
N ASN A 539 9.85 -14.87 -19.28
CA ASN A 539 9.87 -15.26 -20.69
C ASN A 539 9.90 -14.06 -21.63
N THR A 540 9.25 -12.97 -21.23
CA THR A 540 8.91 -11.82 -22.09
C THR A 540 9.47 -10.50 -21.59
N GLY A 541 9.91 -10.42 -20.34
CA GLY A 541 10.49 -9.20 -19.74
C GLY A 541 9.48 -8.08 -19.45
N TRP A 542 8.16 -8.32 -19.56
CA TRP A 542 7.15 -7.34 -19.19
C TRP A 542 7.06 -7.18 -17.67
N ALA A 543 6.83 -5.95 -17.20
CA ALA A 543 6.67 -5.65 -15.77
C ALA A 543 5.41 -6.31 -15.19
N SER A 544 5.41 -6.56 -13.87
CA SER A 544 4.24 -7.06 -13.13
C SER A 544 3.06 -6.08 -13.24
N GLY A 545 3.35 -4.79 -13.28
CA GLY A 545 2.40 -3.73 -13.58
C GLY A 545 3.06 -2.35 -13.64
N PRO A 546 2.28 -1.28 -13.82
CA PRO A 546 2.75 0.10 -13.69
C PRO A 546 3.40 0.36 -12.33
N ALA A 547 4.60 0.93 -12.32
CA ALA A 547 5.27 1.35 -11.09
C ALA A 547 4.66 2.64 -10.53
N SER A 548 4.66 2.78 -9.21
CA SER A 548 4.32 4.03 -8.51
C SER A 548 5.47 5.03 -8.54
N ASP A 549 5.34 6.13 -7.80
CA ASP A 549 6.41 7.12 -7.63
C ASP A 549 7.75 6.49 -7.15
N PRO A 550 8.92 6.92 -7.68
CA PRO A 550 10.24 6.41 -7.28
C PRO A 550 10.59 6.51 -5.78
N LEU A 551 9.88 7.33 -4.99
CA LEU A 551 9.96 7.38 -3.53
C LEU A 551 9.29 6.16 -2.85
N THR A 552 8.60 5.31 -3.61
CA THR A 552 7.88 4.11 -3.15
C THR A 552 8.23 2.88 -4.01
N PRO A 553 9.53 2.56 -4.23
CA PRO A 553 9.98 1.61 -5.25
C PRO A 553 9.59 0.15 -5.00
N TRP A 554 8.93 -0.13 -3.87
CA TRP A 554 8.39 -1.43 -3.50
C TRP A 554 7.00 -1.72 -4.12
N LEU A 555 6.37 -0.72 -4.77
CA LEU A 555 4.96 -0.74 -5.19
C LEU A 555 4.79 -0.71 -6.73
N GLN A 556 3.93 -1.59 -7.24
CA GLN A 556 3.39 -1.57 -8.60
C GLN A 556 1.91 -1.96 -8.59
N ALA A 557 1.13 -1.35 -9.47
CA ALA A 557 -0.29 -1.67 -9.67
C ALA A 557 -0.43 -3.07 -10.29
N THR A 558 -0.73 -4.07 -9.47
CA THR A 558 -0.67 -5.50 -9.80
C THR A 558 -2.02 -6.22 -9.60
N PRO A 559 -3.13 -5.69 -10.15
CA PRO A 559 -4.50 -6.15 -9.83
C PRO A 559 -4.72 -7.63 -10.16
N GLN A 560 -4.12 -8.14 -11.25
CA GLN A 560 -4.26 -9.54 -11.69
C GLN A 560 -3.81 -10.58 -10.65
N PHE A 561 -3.10 -10.16 -9.61
CA PHE A 561 -2.66 -11.02 -8.52
C PHE A 561 -3.49 -10.86 -7.23
N VAL A 562 -4.35 -9.84 -7.10
CA VAL A 562 -5.19 -9.63 -5.90
C VAL A 562 -6.05 -10.87 -5.62
N ARG A 563 -6.81 -11.32 -6.62
CA ARG A 563 -7.68 -12.50 -6.52
C ARG A 563 -6.94 -13.78 -6.12
N PRO A 564 -5.88 -14.25 -6.82
CA PRO A 564 -5.15 -15.44 -6.39
C PRO A 564 -4.43 -15.27 -5.03
N SER A 565 -3.93 -14.08 -4.69
CA SER A 565 -3.37 -13.81 -3.36
C SER A 565 -4.41 -13.99 -2.26
N PHE A 566 -5.63 -13.44 -2.42
CA PHE A 566 -6.73 -13.61 -1.46
C PHE A 566 -7.17 -15.09 -1.31
N ILE A 567 -7.14 -15.87 -2.40
CA ILE A 567 -7.36 -17.33 -2.33
C ILE A 567 -6.27 -18.00 -1.47
N GLN A 568 -4.99 -17.62 -1.62
CA GLN A 568 -3.91 -18.17 -0.77
C GLN A 568 -4.05 -17.72 0.69
N TYR A 569 -4.44 -16.47 0.97
CA TYR A 569 -4.66 -16.00 2.33
C TYR A 569 -5.73 -16.83 3.05
N HIS A 570 -6.90 -17.02 2.40
CA HIS A 570 -7.98 -17.83 2.97
C HIS A 570 -7.61 -19.32 3.13
N LYS A 571 -6.75 -19.85 2.24
CA LYS A 571 -6.25 -21.23 2.29
C LYS A 571 -5.20 -21.47 3.38
N ARG A 572 -4.30 -20.50 3.61
CA ARG A 572 -3.19 -20.59 4.60
C ARG A 572 -3.67 -20.26 6.01
N TRP A 573 -4.43 -19.17 6.16
CA TRP A 573 -4.88 -18.64 7.43
C TRP A 573 -6.42 -18.57 7.43
N PRO A 574 -7.09 -19.75 7.48
CA PRO A 574 -8.53 -19.84 7.28
C PRO A 574 -9.30 -19.09 8.37
N SER A 575 -10.16 -18.18 7.92
CA SER A 575 -10.91 -17.24 8.74
C SER A 575 -12.33 -17.07 8.18
N PRO A 576 -13.37 -16.91 9.02
CA PRO A 576 -14.76 -16.64 8.58
C PRO A 576 -14.95 -15.23 8.01
N LYS A 577 -13.91 -14.39 8.07
CA LYS A 577 -13.91 -13.00 7.60
C LYS A 577 -12.51 -12.57 7.18
N ILE A 578 -12.42 -11.86 6.06
CA ILE A 578 -11.23 -11.17 5.57
C ILE A 578 -11.58 -9.68 5.42
N ILE A 579 -10.65 -8.79 5.76
CA ILE A 579 -10.69 -7.37 5.39
C ILE A 579 -9.47 -7.07 4.51
N PHE A 580 -9.68 -6.31 3.43
CA PHE A 580 -8.61 -5.64 2.70
C PHE A 580 -8.33 -4.33 3.45
N SER A 581 -7.35 -4.32 4.35
CA SER A 581 -7.25 -3.32 5.41
C SER A 581 -6.41 -2.09 5.05
N GLU A 582 -5.55 -2.19 4.05
CA GLU A 582 -4.98 -1.06 3.29
C GLU A 582 -4.76 -1.48 1.84
N PHE A 583 -4.98 -0.55 0.91
CA PHE A 583 -4.49 -0.57 -0.46
C PHE A 583 -4.48 0.85 -1.01
N GLY A 584 -3.44 1.21 -1.77
CA GLY A 584 -3.20 2.59 -2.18
C GLY A 584 -2.13 2.69 -3.26
N PHE A 585 -2.04 3.86 -3.90
CA PHE A 585 -1.08 4.08 -4.98
C PHE A 585 -0.46 5.48 -4.94
N THR A 586 0.87 5.51 -5.01
CA THR A 586 1.66 6.75 -5.03
C THR A 586 1.73 7.27 -6.45
N GLN A 587 1.01 8.36 -6.73
CA GLN A 587 0.93 8.92 -8.08
C GLN A 587 2.30 9.46 -8.54
N PRO A 588 2.88 8.94 -9.65
CA PRO A 588 4.24 9.30 -10.04
C PRO A 588 4.43 10.80 -10.28
N PHE A 589 5.43 11.38 -9.60
CA PHE A 589 5.83 12.79 -9.68
C PHE A 589 4.72 13.79 -9.28
N GLU A 590 3.78 13.39 -8.43
CA GLU A 590 2.77 14.29 -7.87
C GLU A 590 3.36 15.20 -6.76
N GLY A 591 4.32 14.68 -5.99
CA GLY A 591 5.02 15.43 -4.94
C GLY A 591 5.74 16.69 -5.43
N VAL A 592 6.24 16.69 -6.67
CA VAL A 592 6.94 17.83 -7.27
C VAL A 592 6.00 18.88 -7.89
N ARG A 593 4.68 18.66 -7.91
CA ARG A 593 3.69 19.61 -8.44
C ARG A 593 3.44 20.77 -7.48
N THR A 594 3.39 21.98 -8.02
CA THR A 594 3.10 23.20 -7.25
C THR A 594 1.60 23.37 -6.96
N PRO A 595 1.19 24.15 -5.94
CA PRO A 595 -0.23 24.48 -5.72
C PRO A 595 -0.89 25.23 -6.91
N SER A 596 -0.10 25.89 -7.76
CA SER A 596 -0.57 26.47 -9.03
C SER A 596 -0.94 25.42 -10.10
N GLU A 597 -0.53 24.17 -9.90
CA GLU A 597 -0.77 23.03 -10.80
C GLU A 597 -1.76 22.04 -10.18
N ILE A 598 -2.59 22.46 -9.21
CA ILE A 598 -3.58 21.61 -8.52
C ILE A 598 -4.46 20.79 -9.48
N PHE A 599 -4.77 21.33 -10.66
CA PHE A 599 -5.53 20.64 -11.72
C PHE A 599 -4.80 19.43 -12.35
N GLN A 600 -3.49 19.29 -12.14
CA GLN A 600 -2.65 18.13 -12.52
C GLN A 600 -2.42 17.18 -11.35
N ILE A 601 -2.85 17.55 -10.15
CA ILE A 601 -2.83 16.72 -8.94
C ILE A 601 -4.19 16.04 -8.79
N THR A 602 -5.28 16.79 -9.02
CA THR A 602 -6.65 16.27 -9.08
C THR A 602 -6.98 15.52 -10.38
N GLU A 603 -5.98 15.20 -11.19
CA GLU A 603 -6.06 14.35 -12.38
C GLU A 603 -5.03 13.21 -12.24
N ASP A 604 -5.40 12.15 -11.52
CA ASP A 604 -4.52 11.07 -11.08
C ASP A 604 -4.88 9.70 -11.69
N PRO A 605 -4.83 9.54 -13.03
CA PRO A 605 -5.42 8.40 -13.72
C PRO A 605 -4.80 7.04 -13.32
N GLU A 606 -3.51 6.98 -12.97
CA GLU A 606 -2.89 5.74 -12.47
C GLU A 606 -3.41 5.35 -11.09
N ARG A 607 -3.53 6.28 -10.13
CA ARG A 607 -4.15 6.04 -8.82
C ARG A 607 -5.63 5.67 -8.94
N THR A 608 -6.37 6.39 -9.79
CA THR A 608 -7.78 6.08 -10.10
C THR A 608 -7.91 4.66 -10.69
N ASN A 609 -7.09 4.30 -11.68
CA ASN A 609 -7.11 2.95 -12.29
C ASN A 609 -6.68 1.84 -11.32
N TYR A 610 -5.72 2.11 -10.43
CA TYR A 610 -5.34 1.19 -9.34
C TYR A 610 -6.58 0.84 -8.48
N TYR A 611 -7.27 1.84 -7.94
CA TYR A 611 -8.44 1.61 -7.09
C TYR A 611 -9.55 0.86 -7.84
N MET A 612 -9.83 1.25 -9.09
CA MET A 612 -10.87 0.61 -9.91
C MET A 612 -10.57 -0.86 -10.22
N THR A 613 -9.34 -1.20 -10.59
CA THR A 613 -8.95 -2.58 -10.92
C THR A 613 -8.87 -3.47 -9.68
N TYR A 614 -8.33 -2.97 -8.56
CA TYR A 614 -8.25 -3.72 -7.30
C TYR A 614 -9.63 -4.00 -6.71
N LEU A 615 -10.56 -3.02 -6.73
CA LEU A 615 -11.94 -3.24 -6.30
C LEU A 615 -12.70 -4.20 -7.21
N GLY A 616 -12.42 -4.20 -8.52
CA GLY A 616 -12.96 -5.17 -9.47
C GLY A 616 -12.56 -6.61 -9.12
N GLU A 617 -11.27 -6.88 -8.94
CA GLU A 617 -10.76 -8.21 -8.57
C GLU A 617 -11.20 -8.64 -7.17
N LEU A 618 -11.34 -7.72 -6.22
CA LEU A 618 -11.94 -8.00 -4.90
C LEU A 618 -13.42 -8.41 -5.03
N LEU A 619 -14.16 -7.79 -5.93
CA LEU A 619 -15.56 -8.12 -6.19
C LEU A 619 -15.71 -9.49 -6.87
N LEU A 620 -14.82 -9.84 -7.80
CA LEU A 620 -14.74 -11.19 -8.38
C LEU A 620 -14.37 -12.24 -7.32
N SER A 621 -13.43 -11.93 -6.42
CA SER A 621 -13.03 -12.79 -5.30
C SER A 621 -14.20 -13.14 -4.37
N ILE A 622 -15.17 -12.24 -4.22
CA ILE A 622 -16.40 -12.47 -3.44
C ILE A 622 -17.43 -13.29 -4.22
N HIS A 623 -17.69 -12.94 -5.49
CA HIS A 623 -18.83 -13.50 -6.24
C HIS A 623 -18.51 -14.80 -7.00
N GLU A 624 -17.28 -14.98 -7.47
CA GLU A 624 -16.88 -16.18 -8.22
C GLU A 624 -16.19 -17.22 -7.33
N ASP A 625 -15.27 -16.79 -6.46
CA ASP A 625 -14.51 -17.71 -5.59
C ASP A 625 -15.17 -17.91 -4.21
N GLY A 626 -16.15 -17.08 -3.85
CA GLY A 626 -16.89 -17.19 -2.59
C GLY A 626 -16.10 -16.79 -1.34
N LEU A 627 -15.04 -15.98 -1.48
CA LEU A 627 -14.20 -15.60 -0.34
C LEU A 627 -14.93 -14.67 0.63
N PRO A 628 -14.73 -14.82 1.96
CA PRO A 628 -15.48 -14.07 2.97
C PRO A 628 -14.91 -12.66 3.20
N VAL A 629 -14.71 -11.89 2.14
CA VAL A 629 -14.25 -10.50 2.24
C VAL A 629 -15.41 -9.60 2.66
N THR A 630 -15.21 -8.81 3.73
CA THR A 630 -16.27 -7.97 4.33
C THR A 630 -15.90 -6.50 4.45
N GLY A 631 -14.72 -6.08 3.98
CA GLY A 631 -14.35 -4.67 3.95
C GLY A 631 -13.14 -4.39 3.07
N ALA A 632 -13.04 -3.14 2.63
CA ALA A 632 -11.94 -2.57 1.88
C ALA A 632 -11.69 -1.12 2.34
N PHE A 633 -10.44 -0.80 2.66
CA PHE A 633 -10.02 0.50 3.18
C PHE A 633 -8.88 1.07 2.33
N ALA A 634 -9.12 2.22 1.72
CA ALA A 634 -8.14 2.89 0.88
C ALA A 634 -7.08 3.65 1.70
N TRP A 635 -5.79 3.44 1.38
CA TRP A 635 -4.66 4.20 1.92
C TRP A 635 -4.25 5.29 0.92
N ALA A 636 -4.40 6.58 1.22
CA ALA A 636 -4.94 7.21 2.43
C ALA A 636 -6.04 8.22 2.09
N ILE A 637 -6.74 8.73 3.11
CA ILE A 637 -7.69 9.82 2.89
C ILE A 637 -6.98 11.13 2.49
N THR A 638 -5.92 11.51 3.21
CA THR A 638 -5.18 12.76 3.01
C THR A 638 -3.68 12.55 2.92
N ASP A 639 -3.00 13.49 2.26
CA ASP A 639 -1.55 13.47 2.07
C ASP A 639 -0.82 13.66 3.40
N ASN A 640 0.07 12.72 3.69
CA ASN A 640 0.55 12.45 5.04
C ASN A 640 2.07 12.21 5.05
N ALA A 641 2.67 12.10 6.24
CA ALA A 641 4.09 11.76 6.36
C ALA A 641 4.32 10.26 6.09
N GLU A 642 4.70 9.91 4.87
CA GLU A 642 4.95 8.53 4.42
C GLU A 642 6.34 8.04 4.90
N TRP A 643 6.48 7.91 6.22
CA TRP A 643 7.63 7.31 6.91
C TRP A 643 8.99 7.82 6.36
N ASN A 644 9.86 6.93 5.88
CA ASN A 644 11.18 7.30 5.33
C ASN A 644 11.11 8.12 4.02
N SER A 645 9.97 8.15 3.34
CA SER A 645 9.75 8.91 2.10
C SER A 645 9.21 10.33 2.34
N GLY A 646 8.83 10.66 3.58
CA GLY A 646 8.50 12.00 4.02
C GLY A 646 7.18 12.53 3.48
N LEU A 647 7.09 13.85 3.25
CA LEU A 647 5.91 14.54 2.72
C LEU A 647 5.92 14.64 1.17
N SER A 648 6.97 14.11 0.54
CA SER A 648 7.16 14.15 -0.92
C SER A 648 6.52 12.96 -1.64
N ALA A 649 6.36 11.81 -0.98
CA ALA A 649 5.48 10.75 -1.47
C ALA A 649 4.01 11.15 -1.23
N ARG A 650 3.12 10.77 -2.16
CA ARG A 650 1.72 11.23 -2.20
C ARG A 650 0.76 10.08 -2.47
N ASN A 651 0.09 9.64 -1.42
CA ASN A 651 -0.71 8.40 -1.40
C ASN A 651 -2.22 8.64 -1.32
N ALA A 652 -2.65 9.90 -1.30
CA ALA A 652 -3.99 10.26 -0.88
C ALA A 652 -5.05 10.26 -1.97
N ILE A 653 -6.31 10.18 -1.54
CA ILE A 653 -7.48 10.54 -2.36
C ILE A 653 -7.72 12.07 -2.33
N LEU A 654 -7.24 12.78 -1.30
CA LEU A 654 -7.34 14.23 -1.14
C LEU A 654 -5.95 14.86 -0.92
N ASP A 655 -5.54 15.77 -1.80
CA ASP A 655 -4.27 16.51 -1.69
C ASP A 655 -4.31 17.57 -0.59
N SER A 656 -3.22 17.65 0.20
CA SER A 656 -3.11 18.59 1.33
C SER A 656 -2.84 20.05 0.91
N LYS A 657 -2.62 20.34 -0.38
CA LYS A 657 -2.43 21.70 -0.92
C LYS A 657 -3.78 22.38 -1.21
N GLU A 658 -4.90 21.64 -1.34
CA GLU A 658 -6.26 22.24 -1.29
C GLU A 658 -6.46 23.04 0.00
N TYR A 659 -5.92 22.57 1.12
CA TYR A 659 -6.04 23.21 2.44
C TYR A 659 -5.29 24.55 2.48
N ALA A 660 -4.22 24.69 1.69
CA ALA A 660 -3.47 25.94 1.52
C ALA A 660 -4.18 26.98 0.63
N ALA A 661 -5.27 26.61 -0.05
CA ALA A 661 -6.10 27.56 -0.80
C ALA A 661 -7.00 28.43 0.12
N ILE A 662 -7.11 28.10 1.41
CA ILE A 662 -7.74 28.95 2.41
C ILE A 662 -6.82 30.17 2.66
N PRO A 663 -7.19 31.40 2.25
CA PRO A 663 -6.32 32.56 2.46
C PRO A 663 -6.20 32.83 3.97
N PRO A 664 -4.99 33.12 4.49
CA PRO A 664 -4.80 33.35 5.92
C PRO A 664 -5.70 34.48 6.39
N LEU A 665 -6.44 34.25 7.48
CA LEU A 665 -7.35 35.20 8.10
C LEU A 665 -6.56 36.44 8.56
N LYS A 666 -6.45 37.41 7.65
CA LYS A 666 -5.80 38.71 7.90
C LYS A 666 -6.39 39.29 9.17
N HIS A 667 -5.55 39.40 10.19
CA HIS A 667 -5.90 40.00 11.47
C HIS A 667 -6.23 41.47 11.27
N PHE A 668 -7.50 41.75 10.97
CA PHE A 668 -8.08 43.07 11.11
C PHE A 668 -8.25 43.34 12.60
N GLU A 669 -7.18 43.85 13.22
CA GLU A 669 -7.31 44.61 14.45
C GLU A 669 -8.22 45.81 14.17
N VAL A 670 -9.50 45.69 14.52
CA VAL A 670 -10.45 46.81 14.50
C VAL A 670 -10.38 47.48 15.87
N PRO A 671 -9.69 48.63 16.03
CA PRO A 671 -9.63 49.32 17.30
C PRO A 671 -11.03 49.78 17.72
N VAL A 672 -11.37 49.54 18.99
CA VAL A 672 -12.73 49.77 19.52
C VAL A 672 -13.05 51.26 19.62
N MET A 673 -13.62 51.83 18.56
CA MET A 673 -14.37 53.10 18.62
C MET A 673 -15.31 53.29 17.41
N PHE A 674 -16.42 54.01 17.63
CA PHE A 674 -17.43 54.41 16.62
C PHE A 674 -18.29 53.33 15.95
N ALA A 675 -19.17 52.68 16.72
CA ALA A 675 -20.33 51.94 16.19
C ALA A 675 -21.63 52.23 16.96
N LYS A 676 -22.03 53.51 17.07
CA LYS A 676 -23.25 53.93 17.80
C LYS A 676 -24.34 54.58 16.91
N THR A 677 -24.23 54.40 15.60
CA THR A 677 -25.03 55.12 14.57
C THR A 677 -25.64 54.22 13.49
N ALA A 678 -25.33 52.92 13.48
CA ALA A 678 -25.73 51.99 12.41
C ALA A 678 -27.11 51.32 12.61
N ILE A 679 -27.77 51.53 13.76
CA ILE A 679 -29.03 50.83 14.13
C ILE A 679 -30.27 51.43 13.44
N THR A 680 -30.18 52.65 12.89
CA THR A 680 -31.35 53.41 12.41
C THR A 680 -31.73 53.15 10.95
N PHE A 681 -30.98 52.34 10.19
CA PHE A 681 -31.20 52.13 8.74
C PHE A 681 -31.75 50.75 8.33
N LEU A 682 -31.77 49.77 9.23
CA LEU A 682 -32.21 48.39 8.93
C LEU A 682 -33.73 48.16 9.07
N SER A 683 -34.53 49.23 9.10
CA SER A 683 -35.97 49.18 9.43
C SER A 683 -36.93 49.46 8.27
N VAL A 684 -36.42 49.63 7.03
CA VAL A 684 -37.21 50.18 5.89
C VAL A 684 -37.23 49.26 4.66
N ALA A 685 -36.34 48.26 4.57
CA ALA A 685 -36.19 47.40 3.38
C ALA A 685 -37.08 46.13 3.36
N ALA A 686 -38.03 46.00 4.29
CA ALA A 686 -38.80 44.77 4.51
C ALA A 686 -40.33 44.97 4.31
N LEU A 687 -40.73 45.64 3.22
CA LEU A 687 -42.16 45.87 2.91
C LEU A 687 -42.52 45.96 1.41
N ALA A 688 -41.78 45.25 0.56
CA ALA A 688 -42.17 44.85 -0.80
C ALA A 688 -41.31 43.63 -1.21
N SER A 689 -41.79 42.59 -1.90
CA SER A 689 -43.13 42.36 -2.46
C SER A 689 -43.52 40.87 -2.43
N SER A 690 -44.71 40.55 -1.94
CA SER A 690 -45.26 39.19 -1.91
C SER A 690 -46.68 39.17 -2.50
N ALA A 691 -46.77 39.10 -3.83
CA ALA A 691 -48.04 39.01 -4.56
C ALA A 691 -47.89 38.25 -5.88
N LEU A 692 -48.95 37.55 -6.28
CA LEU A 692 -49.17 36.95 -7.60
C LEU A 692 -48.22 35.80 -8.00
N ALA A 693 -48.32 34.67 -7.31
CA ALA A 693 -48.16 33.37 -7.96
C ALA A 693 -49.48 32.98 -8.65
N ALA A 694 -49.40 32.43 -9.87
CA ALA A 694 -50.52 31.83 -10.60
C ALA A 694 -50.01 30.61 -11.39
N PRO A 695 -50.74 29.47 -11.43
CA PRO A 695 -50.25 28.24 -12.04
C PRO A 695 -50.37 28.26 -13.57
N VAL A 696 -49.40 27.65 -14.26
CA VAL A 696 -49.42 27.44 -15.71
C VAL A 696 -49.77 25.99 -16.02
N ASN A 697 -50.67 25.78 -16.98
CA ASN A 697 -51.27 24.50 -17.33
C ASN A 697 -50.59 23.89 -18.59
N PRO A 698 -49.98 22.69 -18.51
CA PRO A 698 -49.21 22.11 -19.61
C PRO A 698 -50.09 21.36 -20.63
N ALA A 699 -50.93 22.09 -21.38
CA ALA A 699 -51.77 21.48 -22.41
C ALA A 699 -52.10 22.44 -23.58
N THR A 700 -51.16 22.60 -24.53
CA THR A 700 -51.37 22.69 -26.00
C THR A 700 -50.13 23.28 -26.69
N GLN A 701 -49.35 22.44 -27.37
CA GLN A 701 -48.55 22.87 -28.53
C GLN A 701 -48.72 21.84 -29.64
N SER A 702 -49.19 22.29 -30.80
CA SER A 702 -49.28 21.47 -32.02
C SER A 702 -47.92 21.46 -32.71
N LEU A 703 -47.37 20.27 -32.94
CA LEU A 703 -46.15 20.07 -33.72
C LEU A 703 -46.23 20.78 -35.08
N ASN A 704 -45.20 21.56 -35.40
CA ASN A 704 -44.94 22.09 -36.74
C ASN A 704 -43.44 21.94 -37.01
N ARG A 705 -43.03 20.80 -37.58
CA ARG A 705 -41.65 20.60 -38.04
C ARG A 705 -41.29 21.71 -39.02
N ARG A 706 -40.16 22.37 -38.77
CA ARG A 706 -39.43 23.12 -39.80
C ARG A 706 -38.08 22.44 -39.99
N TYR A 707 -37.86 21.90 -41.17
CA TYR A 707 -36.52 21.49 -41.59
C TYR A 707 -35.68 22.76 -41.75
N ALA A 708 -34.47 22.74 -41.18
CA ALA A 708 -33.46 23.76 -41.41
C ALA A 708 -32.58 23.31 -42.58
N SER A 709 -32.41 24.18 -43.57
CA SER A 709 -31.49 23.98 -44.69
C SER A 709 -30.13 24.60 -44.33
N PHE A 710 -29.04 23.89 -44.62
CA PHE A 710 -27.68 24.36 -44.38
C PHE A 710 -27.09 25.12 -45.58
N ASP A 711 -27.79 25.16 -46.72
CA ASP A 711 -27.38 25.90 -47.91
C ASP A 711 -27.23 27.41 -47.62
N GLY A 712 -25.98 27.88 -47.64
CA GLY A 712 -25.63 29.26 -47.33
C GLY A 712 -25.76 29.65 -45.86
N TRP A 713 -25.76 28.69 -44.93
CA TRP A 713 -25.87 28.95 -43.48
C TRP A 713 -24.82 29.97 -43.00
N ASN A 714 -25.28 31.07 -42.39
CA ASN A 714 -24.45 32.24 -42.02
C ASN A 714 -23.54 32.80 -43.14
N GLY A 715 -23.89 32.60 -44.41
CA GLY A 715 -23.10 33.02 -45.57
C GLY A 715 -21.87 32.13 -45.86
N ILE A 716 -21.72 30.99 -45.18
CA ILE A 716 -20.62 30.05 -45.37
C ILE A 716 -20.93 29.19 -46.60
N SER A 717 -20.42 29.58 -47.77
CA SER A 717 -20.71 28.92 -49.04
C SER A 717 -20.20 27.48 -49.14
N SER A 718 -19.21 27.08 -48.32
CA SER A 718 -18.69 25.71 -48.26
C SER A 718 -19.64 24.70 -47.57
N LEU A 719 -20.76 25.16 -46.99
CA LEU A 719 -21.83 24.29 -46.49
C LEU A 719 -22.97 24.08 -47.51
N SER A 720 -22.85 24.65 -48.71
CA SER A 720 -23.85 24.47 -49.78
C SER A 720 -23.79 23.05 -50.34
N GLY A 721 -24.94 22.38 -50.44
CA GLY A 721 -25.11 21.00 -50.87
C GLY A 721 -25.21 19.98 -49.71
N PHE A 722 -24.92 20.37 -48.47
CA PHE A 722 -24.85 19.45 -47.32
C PHE A 722 -26.20 18.81 -46.96
N ASP A 723 -27.32 19.46 -47.33
CA ASP A 723 -28.68 18.92 -47.17
C ASP A 723 -28.90 17.58 -47.90
N ASN A 724 -28.10 17.30 -48.95
CA ASN A 724 -28.15 16.06 -49.73
C ASN A 724 -27.28 14.92 -49.16
N PHE A 725 -26.65 15.10 -47.99
CA PHE A 725 -25.83 14.06 -47.37
C PHE A 725 -26.71 12.97 -46.74
N TYR A 726 -26.37 11.69 -46.95
CA TYR A 726 -27.13 10.56 -46.42
C TYR A 726 -27.15 10.58 -44.88
N GLY A 727 -28.33 10.76 -44.30
CA GLY A 727 -28.54 10.83 -42.85
C GLY A 727 -28.98 12.20 -42.31
N SER A 728 -29.14 13.23 -43.14
CA SER A 728 -29.64 14.56 -42.73
C SER A 728 -31.00 14.50 -42.01
N ASP A 729 -31.89 13.56 -42.38
CA ASP A 729 -33.18 13.31 -41.71
C ASP A 729 -33.08 12.79 -40.26
N ASN A 730 -31.92 12.27 -39.81
CA ASN A 730 -31.78 11.67 -38.47
C ASN A 730 -31.54 12.70 -37.35
N PHE A 731 -31.36 13.98 -37.66
CA PHE A 731 -31.14 15.03 -36.65
C PHE A 731 -32.45 15.50 -35.99
N SER A 732 -33.08 14.63 -35.20
CA SER A 732 -34.19 14.99 -34.32
C SER A 732 -33.69 15.81 -33.12
N GLY A 733 -33.75 17.14 -33.22
CA GLY A 733 -33.38 18.08 -32.14
C GLY A 733 -34.39 18.12 -30.97
N GLU A 734 -34.78 16.98 -30.44
CA GLU A 734 -35.71 16.84 -29.31
C GLU A 734 -34.97 16.30 -28.07
N ILE A 735 -35.21 16.92 -26.91
CA ILE A 735 -34.69 16.50 -25.61
C ILE A 735 -35.88 15.94 -24.81
N SER A 736 -35.84 14.65 -24.46
CA SER A 736 -36.92 13.98 -23.72
C SER A 736 -36.55 13.75 -22.26
N SER A 737 -37.25 14.42 -21.35
CA SER A 737 -37.17 14.18 -19.90
C SER A 737 -38.32 13.27 -19.43
N GLU A 738 -37.98 12.22 -18.68
CA GLU A 738 -38.83 11.36 -17.84
C GLU A 738 -40.09 10.70 -18.46
N VAL A 739 -40.31 9.42 -18.11
CA VAL A 739 -41.49 8.99 -17.32
C VAL A 739 -41.34 7.51 -16.91
N SER A 740 -41.88 7.16 -15.74
CA SER A 740 -41.92 5.79 -15.18
C SER A 740 -43.20 5.03 -15.61
N VAL A 741 -43.39 3.76 -15.19
CA VAL A 741 -44.65 3.23 -14.59
C VAL A 741 -44.69 1.68 -14.46
N SER A 742 -45.10 1.23 -13.26
CA SER A 742 -45.73 -0.03 -12.79
C SER A 742 -45.31 -1.45 -13.21
N VAL A 743 -45.50 -2.36 -12.23
CA VAL A 743 -45.50 -3.83 -12.30
C VAL A 743 -46.92 -4.36 -12.63
N GLU A 744 -47.00 -5.53 -13.28
CA GLU A 744 -48.11 -6.49 -13.14
C GLU A 744 -47.56 -7.93 -12.96
N GLU A 745 -48.32 -8.82 -12.32
CA GLU A 745 -47.93 -10.19 -11.93
C GLU A 745 -48.68 -11.27 -12.73
N GLN A 746 -48.07 -12.45 -12.93
CA GLN A 746 -48.80 -13.73 -13.07
C GLN A 746 -47.92 -14.97 -12.79
N GLU A 747 -48.57 -16.10 -12.46
CA GLU A 747 -48.00 -17.22 -11.69
C GLU A 747 -47.45 -18.42 -12.50
N GLU A 748 -46.95 -19.44 -11.77
CA GLU A 748 -46.13 -20.58 -12.20
C GLU A 748 -46.79 -21.66 -13.06
N VAL A 749 -45.95 -22.42 -13.81
CA VAL A 749 -46.04 -23.91 -13.90
C VAL A 749 -44.61 -24.52 -13.96
N VAL A 750 -44.38 -25.61 -13.21
CA VAL A 750 -43.16 -26.46 -13.20
C VAL A 750 -43.55 -27.84 -13.80
N VAL A 751 -42.79 -28.65 -14.56
CA VAL A 751 -41.45 -29.31 -14.47
C VAL A 751 -41.03 -29.75 -15.93
N CYS A 752 -39.93 -30.43 -16.35
CA CYS A 752 -38.85 -31.25 -15.74
C CYS A 752 -37.59 -31.34 -16.66
N HIS A 753 -36.67 -32.28 -16.38
CA HIS A 753 -35.36 -32.51 -17.03
C HIS A 753 -35.35 -33.57 -18.17
N SER A 754 -34.44 -33.42 -19.15
CA SER A 754 -33.31 -34.37 -19.35
C SER A 754 -32.20 -33.90 -20.32
N LEU A 755 -30.95 -33.91 -19.86
CA LEU A 755 -29.65 -34.04 -20.56
C LEU A 755 -29.37 -33.37 -21.93
N SER A 756 -28.48 -32.38 -21.89
CA SER A 756 -27.25 -32.26 -22.70
C SER A 756 -27.13 -33.00 -24.06
N VAL A 757 -26.98 -32.26 -25.15
CA VAL A 757 -25.69 -31.94 -25.85
C VAL A 757 -25.98 -30.92 -26.96
N GLU A 758 -26.02 -29.61 -26.65
CA GLU A 758 -26.21 -28.57 -27.69
C GLU A 758 -25.66 -27.15 -27.39
N ILE A 759 -25.00 -26.94 -26.24
CA ILE A 759 -24.51 -25.60 -25.82
C ILE A 759 -23.06 -25.31 -26.30
N ILE A 760 -22.36 -26.30 -26.87
CA ILE A 760 -20.97 -26.14 -27.36
C ILE A 760 -20.93 -25.58 -28.79
N GLN A 761 -21.83 -25.98 -29.68
CA GLN A 761 -21.78 -25.53 -31.08
C GLN A 761 -22.20 -24.07 -31.27
N GLN A 762 -23.19 -23.56 -30.53
CA GLN A 762 -23.57 -22.15 -30.63
C GLN A 762 -22.47 -21.21 -30.09
N LYS A 763 -21.79 -21.56 -28.99
CA LYS A 763 -20.65 -20.78 -28.50
C LYS A 763 -19.46 -20.80 -29.47
N LEU A 764 -19.22 -21.93 -30.15
CA LEU A 764 -18.17 -22.00 -31.17
C LEU A 764 -18.51 -21.12 -32.39
N LEU A 765 -19.77 -21.06 -32.81
CA LEU A 765 -20.20 -20.21 -33.93
C LEU A 765 -20.05 -18.71 -33.62
N VAL A 766 -20.40 -18.29 -32.39
CA VAL A 766 -20.18 -16.91 -31.93
C VAL A 766 -18.70 -16.58 -31.85
N LEU A 767 -17.86 -17.47 -31.31
CA LEU A 767 -16.41 -17.27 -31.26
C LEU A 767 -15.77 -17.26 -32.66
N GLN A 768 -16.26 -18.07 -33.61
CA GLN A 768 -15.80 -18.01 -35.00
C GLN A 768 -16.15 -16.68 -35.66
N GLU A 769 -17.39 -16.19 -35.51
CA GLU A 769 -17.79 -14.94 -36.17
C GLU A 769 -17.21 -13.70 -35.46
N MET A 770 -16.94 -13.76 -34.14
CA MET A 770 -16.13 -12.74 -33.43
C MET A 770 -14.67 -12.75 -33.89
N ALA A 771 -14.02 -13.92 -33.98
CA ALA A 771 -12.65 -14.03 -34.48
C ALA A 771 -12.55 -13.53 -35.93
N LYS A 772 -13.53 -13.84 -36.76
CA LYS A 772 -13.65 -13.36 -38.14
C LYS A 772 -13.85 -11.84 -38.20
N ARG A 773 -14.59 -11.25 -37.26
CA ARG A 773 -14.74 -9.79 -37.13
C ARG A 773 -13.43 -9.12 -36.76
N ILE A 774 -12.75 -9.61 -35.72
CA ILE A 774 -11.43 -9.14 -35.28
C ILE A 774 -10.39 -9.28 -36.40
N ILE A 775 -10.38 -10.41 -37.13
CA ILE A 775 -9.52 -10.62 -38.30
C ILE A 775 -9.88 -9.64 -39.43
N THR A 776 -11.15 -9.33 -39.66
CA THR A 776 -11.55 -8.35 -40.69
C THR A 776 -11.15 -6.92 -40.31
N GLU A 777 -11.36 -6.54 -39.06
CA GLU A 777 -11.04 -5.20 -38.54
C GLU A 777 -9.52 -4.98 -38.48
N GLN A 778 -8.73 -5.97 -38.05
CA GLN A 778 -7.26 -5.92 -38.15
C GLN A 778 -6.75 -6.00 -39.61
N ILE A 779 -7.44 -6.71 -40.51
CA ILE A 779 -7.12 -6.66 -41.94
C ILE A 779 -7.33 -5.24 -42.48
N CYS A 780 -8.38 -4.51 -42.10
CA CYS A 780 -8.60 -3.15 -42.61
C CYS A 780 -7.56 -2.13 -42.11
N GLU A 781 -7.08 -2.21 -40.86
CA GLU A 781 -5.95 -1.39 -40.41
C GLU A 781 -4.65 -1.76 -41.13
N VAL A 782 -4.35 -3.05 -41.28
CA VAL A 782 -3.16 -3.53 -41.99
C VAL A 782 -3.22 -3.19 -43.48
N GLU A 783 -4.38 -3.28 -44.14
CA GLU A 783 -4.57 -2.86 -45.53
C GLU A 783 -4.35 -1.36 -45.69
N THR A 784 -4.85 -0.53 -44.77
CA THR A 784 -4.64 0.93 -44.84
C THR A 784 -3.16 1.30 -44.76
N GLN A 785 -2.40 0.68 -43.86
CA GLN A 785 -0.94 0.89 -43.76
C GLN A 785 -0.18 0.24 -44.93
N THR A 786 -0.63 -0.92 -45.40
CA THR A 786 -0.03 -1.66 -46.52
C THR A 786 -0.24 -0.94 -47.85
N ILE A 787 -1.38 -0.29 -48.09
CA ILE A 787 -1.64 0.50 -49.30
C ILE A 787 -0.67 1.69 -49.36
N VAL A 788 -0.45 2.40 -48.26
CA VAL A 788 0.52 3.52 -48.20
C VAL A 788 1.95 3.00 -48.47
N PHE A 789 2.34 1.87 -47.87
CA PHE A 789 3.66 1.28 -48.04
C PHE A 789 3.88 0.66 -49.43
N GLN A 790 2.84 0.09 -50.05
CA GLN A 790 2.88 -0.46 -51.41
C GLN A 790 2.86 0.65 -52.47
N GLN A 791 2.21 1.79 -52.24
CA GLN A 791 2.34 2.96 -53.13
C GLN A 791 3.78 3.50 -53.12
N TYR A 792 4.45 3.52 -51.97
CA TYR A 792 5.87 3.88 -51.84
C TYR A 792 6.83 2.91 -52.56
N ILE A 793 6.51 1.61 -52.60
CA ILE A 793 7.26 0.62 -53.38
C ILE A 793 6.93 0.70 -54.88
N SER A 794 5.66 0.93 -55.25
CA SER A 794 5.22 1.09 -56.64
C SER A 794 5.74 2.37 -57.29
N SER A 795 6.11 3.39 -56.51
CA SER A 795 6.77 4.59 -57.04
C SER A 795 8.27 4.41 -57.28
N SER A 796 8.87 3.28 -56.88
CA SER A 796 10.33 3.11 -56.87
C SER A 796 10.90 1.99 -57.76
N THR A 797 10.10 1.01 -58.25
CA THR A 797 10.55 0.05 -59.30
C THR A 797 9.44 -0.43 -60.25
N HIS A 798 9.84 -0.97 -61.41
CA HIS A 798 8.95 -1.46 -62.47
C HIS A 798 8.17 -2.74 -62.08
N PHE A 799 6.97 -2.59 -61.50
CA PHE A 799 6.01 -3.69 -61.33
C PHE A 799 4.57 -3.27 -61.71
N VAL A 800 4.43 -2.64 -62.87
CA VAL A 800 3.18 -2.02 -63.34
C VAL A 800 2.17 -3.04 -63.89
N ASP A 801 2.64 -4.12 -64.52
CA ASP A 801 1.80 -4.93 -65.40
C ASP A 801 0.93 -5.98 -64.68
N ASP A 802 1.26 -6.38 -63.45
CA ASP A 802 0.61 -7.51 -62.74
C ASP A 802 -0.60 -7.08 -61.87
N ILE A 803 -0.75 -5.78 -61.59
CA ILE A 803 -1.84 -5.23 -60.75
C ILE A 803 -3.17 -5.12 -61.53
N MET A 804 -3.13 -5.11 -62.86
CA MET A 804 -4.26 -4.74 -63.72
C MET A 804 -5.33 -5.83 -63.93
N HIS A 805 -5.29 -6.96 -63.20
CA HIS A 805 -6.04 -8.16 -63.60
C HIS A 805 -7.05 -8.74 -62.58
N THR A 806 -7.22 -8.17 -61.38
CA THR A 806 -7.94 -8.85 -60.27
C THR A 806 -8.91 -8.00 -59.41
N SER A 807 -9.15 -6.71 -59.69
CA SER A 807 -9.97 -5.85 -58.79
C SER A 807 -11.10 -5.03 -59.41
N ASP A 808 -11.12 -4.78 -60.73
CA ASP A 808 -12.15 -3.98 -61.47
C ASP A 808 -12.50 -2.59 -60.89
N LEU A 809 -11.68 -2.03 -59.97
CA LEU A 809 -11.91 -0.75 -59.32
C LEU A 809 -10.88 0.31 -59.76
N SER A 810 -11.37 1.38 -60.37
CA SER A 810 -10.57 2.54 -60.75
C SER A 810 -10.37 3.49 -59.57
N ALA A 811 -9.15 3.57 -59.04
CA ALA A 811 -8.74 4.67 -58.17
C ALA A 811 -8.57 5.97 -58.99
N GLY A 812 -8.98 7.11 -58.42
CA GLY A 812 -8.79 8.42 -59.04
C GLY A 812 -7.35 8.92 -58.88
N TYR A 813 -6.72 9.34 -59.98
CA TYR A 813 -5.37 9.92 -59.96
C TYR A 813 -5.43 11.43 -59.67
N ASP A 814 -4.94 11.85 -58.50
CA ASP A 814 -4.73 13.27 -58.18
C ASP A 814 -3.29 13.70 -58.50
N SER A 815 -3.13 14.48 -59.56
CA SER A 815 -1.83 14.99 -60.01
C SER A 815 -1.25 16.08 -59.10
N SER A 816 -2.06 16.75 -58.27
CA SER A 816 -1.64 17.93 -57.50
C SER A 816 -0.71 17.57 -56.33
N ILE A 817 -1.00 16.45 -55.65
CA ILE A 817 -0.17 15.91 -54.56
C ILE A 817 1.18 15.44 -55.13
N VAL A 818 1.18 14.79 -56.29
CA VAL A 818 2.40 14.29 -56.96
C VAL A 818 3.32 15.44 -57.38
N SER A 819 2.78 16.57 -57.87
CA SER A 819 3.60 17.72 -58.26
C SER A 819 4.41 18.33 -57.11
N HIS A 820 3.89 18.37 -55.87
CA HIS A 820 4.61 18.99 -54.75
C HIS A 820 5.83 18.19 -54.25
N TYR A 821 5.89 16.88 -54.50
CA TYR A 821 7.07 16.07 -54.16
C TYR A 821 8.16 16.09 -55.24
N GLY A 822 7.80 16.42 -56.50
CA GLY A 822 8.76 16.52 -57.60
C GLY A 822 9.78 17.65 -57.44
N ASP A 823 9.42 18.71 -56.71
CA ASP A 823 10.27 19.90 -56.50
C ASP A 823 11.27 19.76 -55.33
N LEU A 824 11.21 18.68 -54.55
CA LEU A 824 12.08 18.46 -53.38
C LEU A 824 13.45 17.86 -53.71
N ILE A 825 13.59 17.15 -54.84
CA ILE A 825 14.85 16.53 -55.26
C ILE A 825 15.15 16.94 -56.71
N GLY A 826 16.27 17.62 -56.91
CA GLY A 826 16.76 18.01 -58.23
C GLY A 826 17.13 16.81 -59.10
N SER A 827 17.18 17.01 -60.42
CA SER A 827 17.46 15.94 -61.40
C SER A 827 18.88 15.35 -61.33
N ASP A 828 19.72 15.82 -60.40
CA ASP A 828 21.04 15.30 -60.05
C ASP A 828 21.07 14.52 -58.72
N GLY A 829 19.93 14.42 -58.02
CA GLY A 829 19.81 13.78 -56.71
C GLY A 829 20.05 14.70 -55.50
N SER A 830 20.27 16.00 -55.70
CA SER A 830 20.40 16.97 -54.60
C SER A 830 19.03 17.39 -54.02
N LEU A 831 18.98 17.69 -52.71
CA LEU A 831 17.78 18.27 -52.08
C LEU A 831 17.62 19.75 -52.50
N SER A 832 16.39 20.11 -52.85
CA SER A 832 16.02 21.49 -53.21
C SER A 832 16.09 22.42 -51.99
N THR A 833 16.64 23.62 -52.17
CA THR A 833 17.02 24.53 -51.08
C THR A 833 15.97 25.59 -50.73
N SER A 834 14.73 25.45 -51.21
CA SER A 834 13.75 26.54 -51.26
C SER A 834 13.20 27.01 -49.92
N ASP A 835 13.06 26.13 -48.91
CA ASP A 835 12.13 26.39 -47.77
C ASP A 835 12.71 26.31 -46.35
N LEU A 836 13.98 25.94 -46.14
CA LEU A 836 14.56 25.77 -44.78
C LEU A 836 15.84 26.57 -44.48
N GLY A 837 16.45 27.26 -45.45
CA GLY A 837 17.46 28.32 -45.20
C GLY A 837 18.80 27.92 -44.56
N PHE A 838 19.04 26.62 -44.32
CA PHE A 838 20.29 26.06 -43.81
C PHE A 838 20.94 25.11 -44.83
N SER A 839 22.26 25.11 -44.87
CA SER A 839 23.08 24.22 -45.70
C SER A 839 24.30 23.72 -44.90
N GLY A 840 24.71 22.48 -45.11
CA GLY A 840 25.91 21.93 -44.50
C GLY A 840 26.46 20.77 -45.32
N SER A 841 27.78 20.69 -45.43
CA SER A 841 28.49 19.55 -46.02
C SER A 841 28.98 18.63 -44.90
N ASP A 842 28.65 17.34 -44.96
CA ASP A 842 29.35 16.35 -44.15
C ASP A 842 30.83 16.28 -44.57
N VAL A 843 31.72 16.34 -43.58
CA VAL A 843 33.18 16.27 -43.75
C VAL A 843 33.78 14.97 -43.19
N GLY A 844 32.93 14.00 -42.80
CA GLY A 844 33.33 12.61 -42.58
C GLY A 844 33.96 12.31 -41.23
N GLN A 845 33.42 12.87 -40.13
CA GLN A 845 33.77 12.43 -38.77
C GLN A 845 32.74 12.79 -37.68
N SER A 846 31.43 12.68 -37.99
CA SER A 846 30.32 12.96 -37.07
C SER A 846 30.19 14.41 -36.58
N TYR A 847 30.73 15.37 -37.34
CA TYR A 847 30.52 16.81 -37.13
C TYR A 847 29.99 17.45 -38.41
N VAL A 848 28.86 18.15 -38.32
CA VAL A 848 28.30 18.97 -39.39
C VAL A 848 28.71 20.43 -39.17
N VAL A 849 29.18 21.11 -40.23
CA VAL A 849 29.45 22.55 -40.19
C VAL A 849 28.24 23.29 -40.76
N PRO A 850 27.40 23.96 -39.93
CA PRO A 850 26.24 24.69 -40.41
C PRO A 850 26.63 25.98 -41.15
N SER A 851 25.86 26.28 -42.18
CA SER A 851 25.90 27.50 -43.00
C SER A 851 24.50 27.81 -43.54
N GLY A 852 24.36 28.87 -44.34
CA GLY A 852 23.07 29.32 -44.89
C GLY A 852 22.73 30.74 -44.48
N SER A 853 21.61 31.29 -44.98
CA SER A 853 21.18 32.67 -44.71
C SER A 853 20.91 32.94 -43.23
N ASN A 854 20.57 31.88 -42.49
CA ASN A 854 20.06 31.96 -41.13
C ASN A 854 21.16 31.66 -40.07
N TRP A 855 22.40 31.38 -40.49
CA TRP A 855 23.53 31.10 -39.62
C TRP A 855 24.55 32.24 -39.65
N ASN A 856 24.87 32.82 -38.49
CA ASN A 856 25.85 33.89 -38.36
C ASN A 856 27.11 33.37 -37.61
N PRO A 857 28.26 33.18 -38.30
CA PRO A 857 29.50 32.69 -37.69
C PRO A 857 30.04 33.50 -36.50
N SER A 858 29.59 34.75 -36.31
CA SER A 858 30.01 35.62 -35.21
C SER A 858 29.11 35.58 -33.96
N THR A 859 27.91 34.99 -34.04
CA THR A 859 26.95 34.98 -32.93
C THR A 859 26.32 33.60 -32.67
N SER A 860 25.94 32.87 -33.71
CA SER A 860 25.29 31.55 -33.57
C SER A 860 26.12 30.52 -32.76
N PRO A 861 27.47 30.45 -32.85
CA PRO A 861 28.27 29.54 -32.02
C PRO A 861 28.11 29.80 -30.51
N ALA A 862 27.96 31.06 -30.10
CA ALA A 862 27.79 31.41 -28.69
C ALA A 862 26.42 30.94 -28.16
N SER A 863 25.35 31.12 -28.95
CA SER A 863 24.01 30.63 -28.60
C SER A 863 23.96 29.10 -28.46
N VAL A 864 24.61 28.37 -29.37
CA VAL A 864 24.71 26.90 -29.29
C VAL A 864 25.53 26.46 -28.07
N GLN A 865 26.66 27.11 -27.79
CA GLN A 865 27.46 26.81 -26.60
C GLN A 865 26.71 27.13 -25.29
N SER A 866 25.94 28.22 -25.24
CA SER A 866 25.08 28.53 -24.08
C SER A 866 23.99 27.49 -23.87
N ALA A 867 23.35 27.01 -24.94
CA ALA A 867 22.34 25.94 -24.84
C ALA A 867 22.96 24.61 -24.38
N PHE A 868 24.12 24.24 -24.93
CA PHE A 868 24.86 23.05 -24.49
C PHE A 868 25.29 23.14 -23.03
N ASN A 869 25.86 24.28 -22.61
CA ASN A 869 26.26 24.50 -21.22
C ASN A 869 25.06 24.48 -20.27
N ALA A 870 23.91 25.03 -20.68
CA ALA A 870 22.68 25.00 -19.88
C ALA A 870 22.18 23.56 -19.67
N ALA A 871 22.15 22.75 -20.73
CA ALA A 871 21.82 21.32 -20.64
C ALA A 871 22.82 20.55 -19.78
N GLN A 872 24.12 20.86 -19.87
CA GLN A 872 25.18 20.25 -19.07
C GLN A 872 25.21 20.76 -17.60
N SER A 873 24.43 21.79 -17.27
CA SER A 873 24.17 22.24 -15.89
C SER A 873 22.80 21.81 -15.35
N ALA A 874 22.03 21.07 -16.15
CA ALA A 874 20.74 20.47 -15.78
C ALA A 874 20.85 18.94 -15.60
N ALA A 875 22.08 18.43 -15.47
CA ALA A 875 22.47 17.04 -15.26
C ALA A 875 23.69 16.99 -14.32
#